data_AF-A0A0C9YL17-F1
#
_entry.id   AF-A0A0C9YL17-F1
#
_cell.length_a   1.000
_cell.length_b   1.000
_cell.length_c   1.000
_cell.angle_alpha   90.00
_cell.angle_beta   90.00
_cell.angle_gamma   90.00
#
_symmetry.space_group_name_H-M   'P 1'
#
loop_
_entity.id
_entity.type
_entity.pdbx_description
1 polymer ?
#
loop_
_entity_poly.entity_id
_entity_poly.type
_entity_poly.pdbx_seq_one_letter_code
_entity_poly.pdbx_strand_id
1 'polypeptide(L)'
;MAGNPLDPLQALSAALAVPADSKEQAELLAALRESLEAHPSPIPILCTTLIRTVSGAGESLLKRWVLDLLHFAICRSSLSLEVRSQLATQSVDTLASLLNDPSVRTVKVVIQCLTTVYPLLFRILCSNRTQRQQWDLLSQCKTRILDFARSPTTNTGVKLSAVKFVQKVILLQTRGISDPRLQNKNDPNIANVPVDHPFISASALEAEGMKLLESVITMLYTSQEPDVLTAIVNSWSTLIKQRPSLVHLVVSSLTSWTPVSLAGQPASAIKSVEKSIRILLVHISRGPHGSAFGAQINEALAVQAQRMERASAEEKARKAAVAAAATEATRKRPPPAVPLEEQTDPKRLKAEVDSAAANSAAFLAAFDFTTLPIELVTDLIVANLQAFSEPALMNLVQSYRQSRGLPSVPPAKPPQPPDSVARTEGTPVSDAVAGAETVKKEPVDPLKMDIDEEEVEYEPDKLNLELSGEEAVANEDIIPVDIPDDLPFDLSDFKLPSPKDLPANERIALMRGAAARIWDGAEDLRHATSATGSQTASDMWMLLIVRMITRAVVLPKPSGSPQNEAESTDAADTQLTALYSRQDALRQTLCEYIMNDFPARLRLAITWMNEEWYNDRIRSSADPNWRPNYESWLNQLVSTYQTILEGKVDGKPDNKDKAFSRFLLDLPDVPSDVLDMLRDLSVEAEKMHVGFTTLRDIVLERPSLRAEALRVLLDLTTHPDSVTRRAAINTVRRWVPGAEPLDSMIRDFALQILRRLQKRPSQESKGSNGQANGEAEDDNMEDGQLPPEELIQTPYLSDDIQLPAEKSHVLQHVELLFALSVKIPEFLDEIFASYSQMDVSVQEAIQSLITALVKSLGSNNGKLLTLMRTCPRGSESLALRVLTIFTEHGRPSSQLVALVKGLISERDLDARFLIPIIAEMDKGDILRHLPRVVSILNGQPEPKNLVRSVFSSVVTTPPQTFGSVTSNLPRVRQSELLTPAELMVLLHEAEKEIGLKSAIEAIGICFSMTDVFRSEILAVVMQQIVDEPVLPVLFLRTVIQAVTTYKSLVPFVSTTLLSRLITKKIWQNPHLWEGFIRCAKVIAPASFGALLQLPKEQLRELVDKQPSLKSGLRDYVTKKAGNKARVAGFLDIFGDDDNMPSSASSPATPVDAVMAATPA
;
A
#
# COMPACT_ATOMS: atom_id res chain seq x y z
N MET A 1 -12.13 -10.36 20.52
CA MET A 1 -12.93 -11.57 20.83
C MET A 1 -12.63 -12.59 19.74
N ALA A 2 -11.88 -13.64 20.08
CA ALA A 2 -11.67 -14.81 19.22
C ALA A 2 -11.54 -16.00 20.17
N GLY A 3 -12.33 -17.06 20.00
CA GLY A 3 -12.42 -18.11 21.03
C GLY A 3 -13.66 -19.00 21.03
N ASN A 4 -14.37 -19.14 19.91
CA ASN A 4 -15.11 -20.36 19.58
C ASN A 4 -15.58 -20.30 18.10
N PRO A 5 -15.54 -21.42 17.35
CA PRO A 5 -16.25 -21.50 16.09
C PRO A 5 -17.76 -21.51 16.37
N LEU A 6 -18.51 -20.64 15.71
CA LEU A 6 -19.97 -20.72 15.69
C LEU A 6 -20.38 -22.01 14.96
N ASP A 7 -21.26 -22.81 15.56
CA ASP A 7 -21.90 -23.92 14.84
C ASP A 7 -22.73 -23.32 13.69
N PRO A 8 -22.38 -23.59 12.42
CA PRO A 8 -23.06 -22.99 11.28
C PRO A 8 -24.49 -23.49 11.11
N LEU A 9 -24.83 -24.69 11.63
CA LEU A 9 -26.20 -25.20 11.63
C LEU A 9 -27.03 -24.50 12.71
N GLN A 10 -26.47 -24.31 13.92
CA GLN A 10 -27.15 -23.56 14.98
C GLN A 10 -27.39 -22.10 14.56
N ALA A 11 -26.37 -21.42 14.03
CA ALA A 11 -26.48 -20.04 13.55
C ALA A 11 -27.46 -19.89 12.36
N LEU A 12 -27.48 -20.86 11.43
CA LEU A 12 -28.50 -20.90 10.38
C LEU A 12 -29.91 -21.11 10.94
N SER A 13 -30.07 -22.00 11.93
CA SER A 13 -31.38 -22.22 12.57
C SER A 13 -31.90 -20.97 13.28
N ALA A 14 -31.03 -20.20 13.92
CA ALA A 14 -31.37 -18.91 14.52
C ALA A 14 -31.81 -17.89 13.46
N ALA A 15 -31.07 -17.78 12.35
CA ALA A 15 -31.43 -16.90 11.24
C ALA A 15 -32.76 -17.27 10.57
N LEU A 16 -33.15 -18.55 10.58
CA LEU A 16 -34.43 -19.04 10.05
C LEU A 16 -35.60 -18.97 11.04
N ALA A 17 -35.33 -18.90 12.36
CA ALA A 17 -36.35 -18.72 13.40
C ALA A 17 -36.82 -17.26 13.53
N VAL A 18 -35.97 -16.31 13.14
CA VAL A 18 -36.27 -14.87 13.10
C VAL A 18 -37.15 -14.53 11.87
N PRO A 19 -38.08 -13.56 11.95
CA PRO A 19 -38.95 -13.19 10.83
C PRO A 19 -38.20 -12.90 9.52
N ALA A 20 -38.74 -13.42 8.42
CA ALA A 20 -38.16 -13.27 7.09
C ALA A 20 -38.00 -11.81 6.67
N ASP A 21 -36.91 -11.52 5.96
CA ASP A 21 -36.55 -10.19 5.43
C ASP A 21 -36.35 -9.08 6.50
N SER A 22 -36.25 -9.46 7.78
CA SER A 22 -35.96 -8.55 8.89
C SER A 22 -34.48 -8.14 8.99
N LYS A 23 -34.22 -7.04 9.72
CA LYS A 23 -32.86 -6.56 10.03
C LYS A 23 -32.07 -7.58 10.86
N GLU A 24 -32.72 -8.22 11.83
CA GLU A 24 -32.11 -9.26 12.68
C GLU A 24 -31.69 -10.49 11.85
N GLN A 25 -32.53 -10.94 10.90
CA GLN A 25 -32.18 -12.00 9.97
C GLN A 25 -30.99 -11.58 9.07
N ALA A 26 -30.95 -10.33 8.60
CA ALA A 26 -29.83 -9.82 7.82
C ALA A 26 -28.50 -9.85 8.60
N GLU A 27 -28.52 -9.47 9.87
CA GLU A 27 -27.34 -9.44 10.75
C GLU A 27 -26.85 -10.85 11.11
N LEU A 28 -27.76 -11.79 11.43
CA LEU A 28 -27.41 -13.19 11.68
C LEU A 28 -26.85 -13.89 10.43
N LEU A 29 -27.45 -13.66 9.26
CA LEU A 29 -26.94 -14.18 7.99
C LEU A 29 -25.59 -13.58 7.60
N ALA A 30 -25.32 -12.31 7.94
CA ALA A 30 -24.02 -11.69 7.73
C ALA A 30 -22.93 -12.32 8.63
N ALA A 31 -23.19 -12.49 9.93
CA ALA A 31 -22.26 -13.11 10.87
C ALA A 31 -21.97 -14.58 10.52
N LEU A 32 -23.00 -15.35 10.14
CA LEU A 32 -22.84 -16.72 9.64
C LEU A 32 -21.98 -16.76 8.37
N ARG A 33 -22.17 -15.81 7.45
CA ARG A 33 -21.36 -15.71 6.23
C ARG A 33 -19.89 -15.44 6.55
N GLU A 34 -19.58 -14.49 7.43
CA GLU A 34 -18.21 -14.19 7.82
C GLU A 34 -17.51 -15.42 8.42
N SER A 35 -18.20 -16.15 9.29
CA SER A 35 -17.69 -17.42 9.85
C SER A 35 -17.46 -18.51 8.79
N LEU A 36 -18.29 -18.58 7.75
CA LEU A 36 -18.15 -19.54 6.65
C LEU A 36 -17.05 -19.13 5.65
N GLU A 37 -16.88 -17.83 5.36
CA GLU A 37 -15.78 -17.34 4.52
C GLU A 37 -14.42 -17.54 5.20
N ALA A 38 -14.36 -17.48 6.54
CA ALA A 38 -13.18 -17.87 7.34
C ALA A 38 -12.96 -19.39 7.45
N HIS A 39 -14.02 -20.20 7.49
CA HIS A 39 -13.95 -21.66 7.60
C HIS A 39 -14.81 -22.34 6.50
N PRO A 40 -14.29 -22.54 5.27
CA PRO A 40 -15.10 -22.99 4.13
C PRO A 40 -15.60 -24.44 4.16
N SER A 41 -15.17 -25.28 5.11
CA SER A 41 -15.48 -26.73 5.11
C SER A 41 -16.96 -27.11 5.26
N PRO A 42 -17.85 -26.36 5.95
CA PRO A 42 -19.28 -26.69 6.02
C PRO A 42 -20.06 -26.24 4.77
N ILE A 43 -19.49 -25.33 3.97
CA ILE A 43 -20.19 -24.70 2.84
C ILE A 43 -20.80 -25.72 1.86
N PRO A 44 -20.13 -26.83 1.47
CA PRO A 44 -20.72 -27.78 0.52
C PRO A 44 -22.02 -28.42 1.02
N ILE A 45 -22.11 -28.71 2.32
CA ILE A 45 -23.29 -29.33 2.96
C ILE A 45 -24.44 -28.31 3.04
N LEU A 46 -24.14 -27.05 3.35
CA LEU A 46 -25.13 -25.97 3.39
C LEU A 46 -25.63 -25.59 1.98
N CYS A 47 -24.73 -25.49 0.99
CA CYS A 47 -25.12 -25.18 -0.38
C CYS A 47 -25.98 -26.29 -1.00
N THR A 48 -25.64 -27.58 -0.80
CA THR A 48 -26.42 -28.70 -1.38
C THR A 48 -27.81 -28.84 -0.78
N THR A 49 -27.99 -28.53 0.50
CA THR A 49 -29.30 -28.53 1.16
C THR A 49 -30.14 -27.30 0.79
N LEU A 50 -29.56 -26.09 0.88
CA LEU A 50 -30.29 -24.84 0.69
C LEU A 50 -30.54 -24.45 -0.77
N ILE A 51 -29.73 -24.88 -1.73
CA ILE A 51 -29.92 -24.44 -3.13
C ILE A 51 -31.31 -24.83 -3.67
N ARG A 52 -31.86 -25.96 -3.24
CA ARG A 52 -33.20 -26.42 -3.64
C ARG A 52 -34.32 -25.48 -3.19
N THR A 53 -34.12 -24.69 -2.13
CA THR A 53 -35.11 -23.69 -1.66
C THR A 53 -35.02 -22.35 -2.37
N VAL A 54 -34.09 -22.19 -3.32
CA VAL A 54 -33.90 -20.96 -4.13
C VAL A 54 -34.74 -20.99 -5.41
N SER A 55 -34.98 -22.19 -5.97
CA SER A 55 -35.76 -22.39 -7.19
C SER A 55 -37.25 -22.07 -6.94
N GLY A 56 -37.86 -21.25 -7.79
CA GLY A 56 -39.28 -20.84 -7.66
C GLY A 56 -39.60 -19.88 -6.50
N ALA A 57 -38.66 -19.62 -5.59
CA ALA A 57 -38.86 -18.69 -4.47
C ALA A 57 -38.92 -17.22 -4.92
N GLY A 58 -39.72 -16.41 -4.23
CA GLY A 58 -39.75 -14.95 -4.38
C GLY A 58 -38.43 -14.29 -3.98
N GLU A 59 -38.24 -13.00 -4.30
CA GLU A 59 -37.01 -12.30 -3.95
C GLU A 59 -36.94 -11.94 -2.45
N SER A 60 -36.20 -12.74 -1.69
CA SER A 60 -35.93 -12.57 -0.26
C SER A 60 -34.43 -12.43 0.06
N LEU A 61 -34.10 -11.99 1.28
CA LEU A 61 -32.75 -11.97 1.83
C LEU A 61 -32.12 -13.37 1.83
N LEU A 62 -32.87 -14.40 2.21
CA LEU A 62 -32.39 -15.79 2.19
C LEU A 62 -32.04 -16.23 0.75
N LYS A 63 -32.89 -15.94 -0.24
CA LYS A 63 -32.63 -16.26 -1.66
C LYS A 63 -31.33 -15.60 -2.15
N ARG A 64 -31.15 -14.32 -1.82
CA ARG A 64 -29.92 -13.54 -2.14
C ARG A 64 -28.69 -14.11 -1.42
N TRP A 65 -28.82 -14.47 -0.14
CA TRP A 65 -27.73 -14.99 0.68
C TRP A 65 -27.23 -16.36 0.20
N VAL A 66 -28.13 -17.31 -0.08
CA VAL A 66 -27.75 -18.64 -0.59
C VAL A 66 -27.04 -18.52 -1.96
N LEU A 67 -27.49 -17.62 -2.82
CA LEU A 67 -26.84 -17.36 -4.11
C LEU A 67 -25.47 -16.69 -3.98
N ASP A 68 -25.32 -15.71 -3.09
CA ASP A 68 -24.01 -15.08 -2.84
C ASP A 68 -23.03 -16.05 -2.15
N LEU A 69 -23.51 -16.96 -1.29
CA LEU A 69 -22.72 -18.04 -0.68
C LEU A 69 -22.30 -19.10 -1.71
N LEU A 70 -23.21 -19.54 -2.58
CA LEU A 70 -22.91 -20.46 -3.70
C LEU A 70 -21.85 -19.85 -4.64
N HIS A 71 -21.99 -18.56 -4.94
CA HIS A 71 -21.01 -17.81 -5.75
C HIS A 71 -19.64 -17.74 -5.05
N PHE A 72 -19.58 -17.53 -3.72
CA PHE A 72 -18.32 -17.65 -2.98
C PHE A 72 -17.76 -19.07 -3.07
N ALA A 73 -18.57 -20.09 -2.78
CA ALA A 73 -18.19 -21.50 -2.77
C ALA A 73 -17.53 -21.93 -4.10
N ILE A 74 -18.17 -21.63 -5.23
CA ILE A 74 -17.71 -22.06 -6.56
C ILE A 74 -16.60 -21.16 -7.10
N CYS A 75 -16.72 -19.83 -6.97
CA CYS A 75 -15.88 -18.87 -7.70
C CYS A 75 -14.74 -18.23 -6.89
N ARG A 76 -14.72 -18.33 -5.55
CA ARG A 76 -13.75 -17.61 -4.68
C ARG A 76 -13.13 -18.42 -3.55
N SER A 77 -13.78 -19.47 -3.09
CA SER A 77 -13.30 -20.26 -1.94
C SER A 77 -11.99 -21.01 -2.21
N SER A 78 -11.29 -21.38 -1.14
CA SER A 78 -10.12 -22.27 -1.15
C SER A 78 -10.46 -23.76 -1.31
N LEU A 79 -11.71 -24.12 -1.63
CA LEU A 79 -12.15 -25.51 -1.79
C LEU A 79 -11.39 -26.23 -2.92
N SER A 80 -11.20 -27.54 -2.76
CA SER A 80 -10.54 -28.38 -3.78
C SER A 80 -11.28 -28.33 -5.12
N LEU A 81 -10.58 -28.71 -6.20
CA LEU A 81 -11.18 -28.77 -7.54
C LEU A 81 -12.35 -29.77 -7.57
N GLU A 82 -12.21 -30.89 -6.88
CA GLU A 82 -13.18 -31.98 -6.79
C GLU A 82 -14.46 -31.57 -6.06
N VAL A 83 -14.36 -30.93 -4.88
CA VAL A 83 -15.52 -30.44 -4.13
C VAL A 83 -16.29 -29.37 -4.91
N ARG A 84 -15.58 -28.49 -5.64
CA ARG A 84 -16.23 -27.50 -6.52
C ARG A 84 -16.88 -28.15 -7.74
N SER A 85 -16.29 -29.20 -8.31
CA SER A 85 -16.89 -30.01 -9.37
C SER A 85 -18.16 -30.75 -8.90
N GLN A 86 -18.16 -31.29 -7.68
CA GLN A 86 -19.35 -31.91 -7.08
C GLN A 86 -20.47 -30.88 -6.88
N LEU A 87 -20.16 -29.72 -6.30
CA LEU A 87 -21.10 -28.61 -6.13
C LEU A 87 -21.64 -28.07 -7.46
N ALA A 88 -20.78 -27.95 -8.48
CA ALA A 88 -21.18 -27.59 -9.84
C ALA A 88 -22.20 -28.58 -10.40
N THR A 89 -21.99 -29.88 -10.19
CA THR A 89 -22.88 -30.95 -10.67
C THR A 89 -24.23 -30.94 -9.96
N GLN A 90 -24.25 -30.60 -8.66
CA GLN A 90 -25.46 -30.55 -7.84
C GLN A 90 -26.25 -29.23 -7.94
N SER A 91 -25.67 -28.20 -8.58
CA SER A 91 -26.28 -26.86 -8.68
C SER A 91 -26.78 -26.48 -10.07
N VAL A 92 -26.33 -27.17 -11.13
CA VAL A 92 -26.59 -26.78 -12.52
C VAL A 92 -28.08 -26.68 -12.86
N ASP A 93 -28.93 -27.59 -12.38
CA ASP A 93 -30.38 -27.57 -12.65
C ASP A 93 -31.08 -26.33 -12.04
N THR A 94 -30.64 -25.91 -10.85
CA THR A 94 -31.19 -24.71 -10.19
C THR A 94 -30.61 -23.43 -10.79
N LEU A 95 -29.33 -23.43 -11.18
CA LEU A 95 -28.74 -22.30 -11.92
C LEU A 95 -29.42 -22.13 -13.29
N ALA A 96 -29.80 -23.22 -13.95
CA ALA A 96 -30.53 -23.19 -15.22
C ALA A 96 -31.93 -22.58 -15.08
N SER A 97 -32.70 -22.96 -14.04
CA SER A 97 -34.03 -22.37 -13.82
C SER A 97 -33.95 -20.86 -13.53
N LEU A 98 -32.96 -20.45 -12.73
CA LEU A 98 -32.75 -19.06 -12.32
C LEU A 98 -32.16 -18.14 -13.41
N LEU A 99 -31.76 -18.65 -14.58
CA LEU A 99 -31.43 -17.81 -15.75
C LEU A 99 -32.63 -17.04 -16.32
N ASN A 100 -33.85 -17.45 -15.98
CA ASN A 100 -35.10 -16.79 -16.38
C ASN A 100 -35.80 -16.08 -15.21
N ASP A 101 -35.09 -15.87 -14.08
CA ASP A 101 -35.60 -15.13 -12.92
C ASP A 101 -35.84 -13.64 -13.28
N PRO A 102 -36.93 -13.02 -12.78
CA PRO A 102 -37.21 -11.61 -13.08
C PRO A 102 -36.22 -10.63 -12.45
N SER A 103 -35.47 -11.03 -11.41
CA SER A 103 -34.50 -10.13 -10.76
C SER A 103 -33.17 -10.13 -11.51
N VAL A 104 -32.81 -8.95 -12.03
CA VAL A 104 -31.55 -8.68 -12.73
C VAL A 104 -30.33 -9.03 -11.85
N ARG A 105 -30.45 -8.96 -10.52
CA ARG A 105 -29.40 -9.41 -9.59
C ARG A 105 -29.23 -10.93 -9.63
N THR A 106 -30.33 -11.69 -9.54
CA THR A 106 -30.31 -13.16 -9.61
C THR A 106 -29.61 -13.62 -10.88
N VAL A 107 -30.10 -13.19 -12.05
CA VAL A 107 -29.54 -13.58 -13.35
C VAL A 107 -28.06 -13.23 -13.46
N LYS A 108 -27.65 -12.06 -12.96
CA LYS A 108 -26.23 -11.64 -12.95
C LYS A 108 -25.35 -12.59 -12.12
N VAL A 109 -25.75 -12.94 -10.89
CA VAL A 109 -24.98 -13.86 -10.01
C VAL A 109 -24.97 -15.27 -10.58
N VAL A 110 -26.09 -15.74 -11.14
CA VAL A 110 -26.22 -17.04 -11.81
C VAL A 110 -25.25 -17.17 -12.98
N ILE A 111 -25.15 -16.15 -13.85
CA ILE A 111 -24.17 -16.12 -14.96
C ILE A 111 -22.72 -16.16 -14.43
N GLN A 112 -22.44 -15.48 -13.32
CA GLN A 112 -21.11 -15.47 -12.69
C GLN A 112 -20.75 -16.84 -12.09
N CYS A 113 -21.72 -17.58 -11.52
CA CYS A 113 -21.55 -18.98 -11.13
C CYS A 113 -21.33 -19.88 -12.36
N LEU A 114 -22.18 -19.75 -13.38
CA LEU A 114 -22.11 -20.56 -14.61
C LEU A 114 -20.80 -20.37 -15.39
N THR A 115 -20.17 -19.19 -15.29
CA THR A 115 -18.83 -18.90 -15.83
C THR A 115 -17.72 -19.80 -15.25
N THR A 116 -17.91 -20.32 -14.04
CA THR A 116 -16.99 -21.27 -13.37
C THR A 116 -17.49 -22.70 -13.41
N VAL A 117 -18.81 -22.93 -13.30
CA VAL A 117 -19.45 -24.25 -13.43
C VAL A 117 -19.20 -24.86 -14.82
N TYR A 118 -19.32 -24.08 -15.90
CA TYR A 118 -19.22 -24.60 -17.27
C TYR A 118 -17.85 -25.28 -17.56
N PRO A 119 -16.69 -24.66 -17.23
CA PRO A 119 -15.39 -25.34 -17.33
C PRO A 119 -15.21 -26.57 -16.43
N LEU A 120 -15.82 -26.59 -15.24
CA LEU A 120 -15.74 -27.74 -14.32
C LEU A 120 -16.55 -28.92 -14.88
N LEU A 121 -17.82 -28.69 -15.25
CA LEU A 121 -18.70 -29.73 -15.78
C LEU A 121 -18.20 -30.27 -17.12
N PHE A 122 -17.67 -29.43 -18.01
CA PHE A 122 -17.06 -29.90 -19.26
C PHE A 122 -15.93 -30.91 -18.99
N ARG A 123 -15.02 -30.62 -18.04
CA ARG A 123 -13.93 -31.55 -17.68
C ARG A 123 -14.47 -32.89 -17.17
N ILE A 124 -15.56 -32.90 -16.40
CA ILE A 124 -16.22 -34.13 -15.92
C ILE A 124 -16.86 -34.88 -17.10
N LEU A 125 -17.61 -34.18 -17.94
CA LEU A 125 -18.37 -34.75 -19.05
C LEU A 125 -17.48 -35.31 -20.17
N CYS A 126 -16.26 -34.79 -20.37
CA CYS A 126 -15.27 -35.40 -21.27
C CYS A 126 -14.82 -36.81 -20.81
N SER A 127 -14.87 -37.10 -19.52
CA SER A 127 -14.59 -38.43 -18.95
C SER A 127 -15.87 -39.28 -18.83
N ASN A 128 -17.01 -38.66 -18.50
CA ASN A 128 -18.26 -39.33 -18.21
C ASN A 128 -19.15 -39.51 -19.46
N ARG A 129 -18.85 -40.54 -20.26
CA ARG A 129 -19.54 -40.92 -21.52
C ARG A 129 -21.06 -41.19 -21.40
N THR A 130 -21.66 -41.13 -20.20
CA THR A 130 -23.08 -41.46 -19.93
C THR A 130 -23.99 -40.25 -19.63
N GLN A 131 -23.44 -39.10 -19.21
CA GLN A 131 -24.23 -38.01 -18.60
C GLN A 131 -24.81 -37.00 -19.62
N ARG A 132 -25.41 -37.50 -20.72
CA ARG A 132 -25.88 -36.67 -21.84
C ARG A 132 -26.87 -35.57 -21.43
N GLN A 133 -27.81 -35.84 -20.53
CA GLN A 133 -28.81 -34.85 -20.09
C GLN A 133 -28.17 -33.59 -19.46
N GLN A 134 -27.07 -33.76 -18.71
CA GLN A 134 -26.35 -32.63 -18.10
C GLN A 134 -25.60 -31.81 -19.16
N TRP A 135 -25.10 -32.45 -20.23
CA TRP A 135 -24.52 -31.75 -21.37
C TRP A 135 -25.57 -30.97 -22.17
N ASP A 136 -26.72 -31.58 -22.46
CA ASP A 136 -27.81 -30.93 -23.20
C ASP A 136 -28.34 -29.71 -22.41
N LEU A 137 -28.46 -29.81 -21.08
CA LEU A 137 -28.78 -28.68 -20.19
C LEU A 137 -27.69 -27.61 -20.18
N LEU A 138 -26.42 -28.00 -20.07
CA LEU A 138 -25.28 -27.06 -20.07
C LEU A 138 -25.18 -26.29 -21.39
N SER A 139 -25.53 -26.93 -22.50
CA SER A 139 -25.61 -26.32 -23.83
C SER A 139 -26.77 -25.32 -23.93
N GLN A 140 -27.94 -25.62 -23.34
CA GLN A 140 -29.07 -24.67 -23.23
C GLN A 140 -28.71 -23.45 -22.36
N CYS A 141 -28.01 -23.65 -21.24
CA CYS A 141 -27.49 -22.55 -20.42
C CYS A 141 -26.51 -21.69 -21.23
N LYS A 142 -25.61 -22.31 -22.00
CA LYS A 142 -24.68 -21.61 -22.89
C LYS A 142 -25.42 -20.74 -23.91
N THR A 143 -26.33 -21.31 -24.71
CA THR A 143 -27.06 -20.54 -25.74
C THR A 143 -27.84 -19.38 -25.13
N ARG A 144 -28.54 -19.61 -24.01
CA ARG A 144 -29.28 -18.57 -23.29
C ARG A 144 -28.41 -17.38 -22.85
N ILE A 145 -27.18 -17.65 -22.40
CA ILE A 145 -26.22 -16.59 -22.01
C ILE A 145 -25.61 -15.89 -23.22
N LEU A 146 -25.37 -16.61 -24.32
CA LEU A 146 -24.93 -16.01 -25.59
C LEU A 146 -25.99 -15.03 -26.13
N ASP A 147 -27.27 -15.34 -26.00
CA ASP A 147 -28.37 -14.44 -26.39
C ASP A 147 -28.43 -13.19 -25.50
N PHE A 148 -28.18 -13.31 -24.19
CA PHE A 148 -28.04 -12.15 -23.30
C PHE A 148 -26.83 -11.25 -23.64
N ALA A 149 -25.75 -11.82 -24.20
CA ALA A 149 -24.61 -11.02 -24.68
C ALA A 149 -24.93 -10.28 -25.99
N ARG A 150 -25.69 -10.91 -26.91
CA ARG A 150 -26.04 -10.35 -28.24
C ARG A 150 -27.22 -9.38 -28.21
N SER A 151 -28.19 -9.59 -27.32
CA SER A 151 -29.46 -8.87 -27.32
C SER A 151 -29.30 -7.38 -26.96
N PRO A 152 -29.73 -6.43 -27.82
CA PRO A 152 -29.59 -5.01 -27.55
C PRO A 152 -30.44 -4.55 -26.35
N THR A 153 -31.56 -5.20 -26.07
CA THR A 153 -32.48 -4.83 -24.98
C THR A 153 -32.06 -5.33 -23.59
N THR A 154 -31.05 -6.21 -23.50
CA THR A 154 -30.61 -6.76 -22.21
C THR A 154 -29.86 -5.73 -21.36
N ASN A 155 -30.06 -5.77 -20.03
CA ASN A 155 -29.41 -4.87 -19.07
C ASN A 155 -27.87 -4.96 -19.13
N THR A 156 -27.18 -3.81 -19.07
CA THR A 156 -25.72 -3.72 -19.18
C THR A 156 -24.98 -4.58 -18.14
N GLY A 157 -25.46 -4.66 -16.90
CA GLY A 157 -24.84 -5.49 -15.84
C GLY A 157 -24.93 -7.00 -16.10
N VAL A 158 -25.95 -7.44 -16.86
CA VAL A 158 -26.11 -8.82 -17.34
C VAL A 158 -25.22 -9.05 -18.56
N LYS A 159 -25.25 -8.15 -19.57
CA LYS A 159 -24.36 -8.19 -20.74
C LYS A 159 -22.88 -8.31 -20.34
N LEU A 160 -22.40 -7.48 -19.41
CA LEU A 160 -21.01 -7.49 -18.93
C LEU A 160 -20.62 -8.85 -18.30
N SER A 161 -21.57 -9.50 -17.61
CA SER A 161 -21.34 -10.83 -17.02
C SER A 161 -21.39 -11.93 -18.09
N ALA A 162 -22.28 -11.79 -19.09
CA ALA A 162 -22.38 -12.69 -20.23
C ALA A 162 -21.13 -12.63 -21.14
N VAL A 163 -20.54 -11.45 -21.36
CA VAL A 163 -19.24 -11.30 -22.05
C VAL A 163 -18.12 -12.07 -21.32
N LYS A 164 -18.14 -12.09 -19.99
CA LYS A 164 -17.17 -12.87 -19.20
C LYS A 164 -17.38 -14.39 -19.33
N PHE A 165 -18.64 -14.83 -19.45
CA PHE A 165 -19.00 -16.21 -19.80
C PHE A 165 -18.52 -16.58 -21.21
N VAL A 166 -18.81 -15.74 -22.22
CA VAL A 166 -18.36 -15.92 -23.62
C VAL A 166 -16.85 -16.10 -23.70
N GLN A 167 -16.07 -15.28 -22.97
CA GLN A 167 -14.61 -15.42 -22.89
C GLN A 167 -14.19 -16.83 -22.41
N LYS A 168 -14.87 -17.39 -21.40
CA LYS A 168 -14.58 -18.74 -20.88
C LYS A 168 -15.02 -19.85 -21.83
N VAL A 169 -16.10 -19.67 -22.57
CA VAL A 169 -16.52 -20.60 -23.63
C VAL A 169 -15.49 -20.64 -24.76
N ILE A 170 -15.07 -19.49 -25.29
CA ILE A 170 -14.04 -19.41 -26.36
C ILE A 170 -12.72 -20.06 -25.91
N LEU A 171 -12.25 -19.77 -24.69
CA LEU A 171 -11.06 -20.40 -24.12
C LEU A 171 -11.15 -21.92 -24.10
N LEU A 172 -12.27 -22.48 -23.68
CA LEU A 172 -12.48 -23.92 -23.54
C LEU A 172 -12.66 -24.62 -24.90
N GLN A 173 -13.31 -23.95 -25.85
CA GLN A 173 -13.57 -24.46 -27.20
C GLN A 173 -12.40 -24.32 -28.17
N THR A 174 -11.27 -23.75 -27.74
CA THR A 174 -10.06 -23.59 -28.58
C THR A 174 -8.90 -24.42 -28.03
N ARG A 175 -8.05 -24.93 -28.93
CA ARG A 175 -6.87 -25.75 -28.58
C ARG A 175 -5.88 -24.96 -27.74
N GLY A 176 -5.33 -25.61 -26.71
CA GLY A 176 -4.31 -25.05 -25.84
C GLY A 176 -2.94 -24.86 -26.52
N ILE A 177 -1.91 -24.63 -25.70
CA ILE A 177 -0.51 -24.62 -26.16
C ILE A 177 -0.13 -26.04 -26.62
N SER A 178 0.42 -26.18 -27.82
CA SER A 178 0.74 -27.50 -28.39
C SER A 178 1.83 -28.27 -27.64
N ASP A 179 2.78 -27.56 -27.00
CA ASP A 179 3.84 -28.17 -26.18
C ASP A 179 3.30 -28.67 -24.83
N PRO A 180 3.32 -29.99 -24.54
CA PRO A 180 2.86 -30.54 -23.27
C PRO A 180 3.60 -30.02 -22.03
N ARG A 181 4.86 -29.55 -22.17
CA ARG A 181 5.66 -29.00 -21.06
C ARG A 181 5.15 -27.64 -20.59
N LEU A 182 4.50 -26.88 -21.49
CA LEU A 182 3.97 -25.54 -21.23
C LEU A 182 2.45 -25.55 -20.96
N GLN A 183 1.80 -26.71 -21.02
CA GLN A 183 0.37 -26.86 -20.71
C GLN A 183 0.09 -26.79 -19.21
N ASN A 184 -0.86 -25.94 -18.83
CA ASN A 184 -1.42 -25.94 -17.49
C ASN A 184 -2.35 -27.14 -17.31
N LYS A 185 -1.97 -28.14 -16.49
CA LYS A 185 -2.77 -29.37 -16.19
C LYS A 185 -4.19 -29.10 -15.64
N ASN A 186 -4.46 -27.85 -15.23
CA ASN A 186 -5.75 -27.37 -14.72
C ASN A 186 -6.55 -26.50 -15.71
N ASP A 187 -6.10 -26.34 -16.97
CA ASP A 187 -6.81 -25.57 -18.01
C ASP A 187 -7.66 -26.50 -18.90
N PRO A 188 -9.00 -26.55 -18.73
CA PRO A 188 -9.87 -27.35 -19.59
C PRO A 188 -9.92 -26.73 -20.99
N ASN A 189 -9.48 -27.51 -21.98
CA ASN A 189 -9.42 -27.13 -23.38
C ASN A 189 -9.90 -28.29 -24.25
N ILE A 190 -10.10 -28.05 -25.54
CA ILE A 190 -10.78 -29.00 -26.43
C ILE A 190 -10.00 -30.29 -26.71
N ALA A 191 -8.67 -30.31 -26.50
CA ALA A 191 -7.87 -31.54 -26.60
C ALA A 191 -8.15 -32.54 -25.46
N ASN A 192 -8.93 -32.15 -24.44
CA ASN A 192 -9.39 -33.05 -23.38
C ASN A 192 -10.62 -33.88 -23.80
N VAL A 193 -11.20 -33.64 -24.99
CA VAL A 193 -12.33 -34.41 -25.53
C VAL A 193 -11.79 -35.65 -26.26
N PRO A 194 -12.15 -36.89 -25.86
CA PRO A 194 -11.81 -38.08 -26.65
C PRO A 194 -12.43 -38.03 -28.04
N VAL A 195 -11.75 -38.56 -29.06
CA VAL A 195 -12.25 -38.55 -30.45
C VAL A 195 -13.62 -39.24 -30.55
N ASP A 196 -13.78 -40.39 -29.88
CA ASP A 196 -15.00 -41.20 -29.90
C ASP A 196 -16.02 -40.82 -28.81
N HIS A 197 -16.15 -39.53 -28.48
CA HIS A 197 -17.06 -39.11 -27.42
C HIS A 197 -18.54 -39.09 -27.88
N PRO A 198 -19.45 -39.89 -27.28
CA PRO A 198 -20.74 -40.27 -27.89
C PRO A 198 -21.78 -39.14 -28.05
N PHE A 199 -21.53 -37.96 -27.49
CA PHE A 199 -22.40 -36.78 -27.64
C PHE A 199 -21.65 -35.43 -27.64
N ILE A 200 -20.31 -35.44 -27.72
CA ILE A 200 -19.50 -34.20 -27.74
C ILE A 200 -18.55 -34.24 -28.95
N SER A 201 -18.95 -33.61 -30.06
CA SER A 201 -18.12 -33.49 -31.25
C SER A 201 -17.12 -32.33 -31.11
N ALA A 202 -15.83 -32.66 -30.96
CA ALA A 202 -14.76 -31.66 -30.84
C ALA A 202 -14.72 -30.69 -32.04
N SER A 203 -14.87 -31.19 -33.27
CA SER A 203 -14.89 -30.36 -34.49
C SER A 203 -15.99 -29.29 -34.49
N ALA A 204 -17.20 -29.63 -34.05
CA ALA A 204 -18.31 -28.68 -34.00
C ALA A 204 -18.15 -27.64 -32.88
N LEU A 205 -17.58 -28.04 -31.72
CA LEU A 205 -17.26 -27.10 -30.65
C LEU A 205 -16.12 -26.14 -31.05
N GLU A 206 -15.12 -26.60 -31.80
CA GLU A 206 -14.04 -25.75 -32.31
C GLU A 206 -14.58 -24.70 -33.29
N ALA A 207 -15.45 -25.11 -34.21
CA ALA A 207 -16.15 -24.20 -35.13
C ALA A 207 -17.07 -23.21 -34.40
N GLU A 208 -17.78 -23.63 -33.33
CA GLU A 208 -18.55 -22.72 -32.48
C GLU A 208 -17.64 -21.71 -31.77
N GLY A 209 -16.53 -22.15 -31.19
CA GLY A 209 -15.57 -21.29 -30.49
C GLY A 209 -14.97 -20.20 -31.39
N MET A 210 -14.63 -20.54 -32.63
CA MET A 210 -14.16 -19.57 -33.63
C MET A 210 -15.28 -18.59 -34.04
N LYS A 211 -16.49 -19.08 -34.31
CA LYS A 211 -17.65 -18.23 -34.63
C LYS A 211 -18.07 -17.31 -33.47
N LEU A 212 -17.83 -17.72 -32.23
CA LEU A 212 -17.99 -16.88 -31.05
C LEU A 212 -16.91 -15.80 -30.95
N LEU A 213 -15.65 -16.12 -31.28
CA LEU A 213 -14.57 -15.13 -31.35
C LEU A 213 -14.84 -14.09 -32.43
N GLU A 214 -15.26 -14.50 -33.64
CA GLU A 214 -15.75 -13.60 -34.69
C GLU A 214 -16.88 -12.70 -34.19
N SER A 215 -17.90 -13.27 -33.55
CA SER A 215 -19.04 -12.52 -33.00
C SER A 215 -18.64 -11.48 -31.95
N VAL A 216 -17.58 -11.74 -31.16
CA VAL A 216 -17.03 -10.78 -30.19
C VAL A 216 -16.16 -9.72 -30.87
N ILE A 217 -15.41 -10.08 -31.92
CA ILE A 217 -14.68 -9.12 -32.76
C ILE A 217 -15.68 -8.19 -33.47
N THR A 218 -16.76 -8.69 -34.07
CA THR A 218 -17.82 -7.84 -34.65
C THR A 218 -18.39 -6.88 -33.61
N MET A 219 -18.67 -7.36 -32.39
CA MET A 219 -19.17 -6.52 -31.29
C MET A 219 -18.19 -5.40 -30.88
N LEU A 220 -16.87 -5.61 -31.04
CA LEU A 220 -15.86 -4.57 -30.81
C LEU A 220 -16.01 -3.39 -31.80
N TYR A 221 -16.39 -3.66 -33.06
CA TYR A 221 -16.60 -2.61 -34.06
C TYR A 221 -18.02 -2.03 -34.00
N THR A 222 -19.06 -2.81 -33.72
CA THR A 222 -20.46 -2.37 -33.84
C THR A 222 -21.11 -1.84 -32.57
N SER A 223 -20.58 -2.16 -31.38
CA SER A 223 -21.19 -1.74 -30.11
C SER A 223 -21.00 -0.25 -29.84
N GLN A 224 -22.09 0.44 -29.50
CA GLN A 224 -22.10 1.84 -29.06
C GLN A 224 -21.89 1.98 -27.53
N GLU A 225 -21.83 0.87 -26.80
CA GLU A 225 -21.73 0.80 -25.33
C GLU A 225 -20.26 0.70 -24.86
N PRO A 226 -19.66 1.75 -24.27
CA PRO A 226 -18.23 1.81 -23.96
C PRO A 226 -17.80 0.83 -22.86
N ASP A 227 -18.69 0.52 -21.91
CA ASP A 227 -18.41 -0.46 -20.85
C ASP A 227 -18.27 -1.88 -21.41
N VAL A 228 -19.11 -2.22 -22.40
CA VAL A 228 -19.08 -3.53 -23.08
C VAL A 228 -17.79 -3.68 -23.88
N LEU A 229 -17.39 -2.66 -24.63
CA LEU A 229 -16.11 -2.64 -25.35
C LEU A 229 -14.92 -2.80 -24.38
N THR A 230 -14.92 -2.06 -23.28
CA THR A 230 -13.88 -2.14 -22.24
C THR A 230 -13.82 -3.54 -21.61
N ALA A 231 -14.97 -4.18 -21.37
CA ALA A 231 -15.03 -5.55 -20.85
C ALA A 231 -14.49 -6.58 -21.86
N ILE A 232 -14.81 -6.46 -23.16
CA ILE A 232 -14.28 -7.31 -24.23
C ILE A 232 -12.75 -7.21 -24.26
N VAL A 233 -12.21 -5.98 -24.36
CA VAL A 233 -10.76 -5.72 -24.40
C VAL A 233 -10.06 -6.28 -23.16
N ASN A 234 -10.57 -6.02 -21.96
CA ASN A 234 -10.01 -6.57 -20.73
C ASN A 234 -10.05 -8.12 -20.69
N SER A 235 -11.06 -8.75 -21.30
CA SER A 235 -11.17 -10.21 -21.39
C SER A 235 -10.07 -10.84 -22.27
N TRP A 236 -9.67 -10.18 -23.35
CA TRP A 236 -8.70 -10.70 -24.31
C TRP A 236 -7.28 -10.85 -23.73
N SER A 237 -6.95 -10.08 -22.68
CA SER A 237 -5.68 -10.20 -21.94
C SER A 237 -5.37 -11.61 -21.40
N THR A 238 -6.41 -12.40 -21.08
CA THR A 238 -6.25 -13.80 -20.66
C THR A 238 -6.26 -14.75 -21.85
N LEU A 239 -7.09 -14.47 -22.86
CA LEU A 239 -7.21 -15.26 -24.09
C LEU A 239 -5.85 -15.37 -24.79
N ILE A 240 -5.16 -14.25 -24.98
CA ILE A 240 -3.79 -14.18 -25.54
C ILE A 240 -2.78 -15.03 -24.76
N LYS A 241 -2.85 -15.06 -23.43
CA LYS A 241 -1.92 -15.83 -22.59
C LYS A 241 -2.17 -17.34 -22.65
N GLN A 242 -3.42 -17.75 -22.80
CA GLN A 242 -3.81 -19.17 -22.77
C GLN A 242 -3.90 -19.79 -24.17
N ARG A 243 -4.10 -18.99 -25.22
CA ARG A 243 -4.30 -19.44 -26.61
C ARG A 243 -3.42 -18.62 -27.57
N PRO A 244 -2.10 -18.87 -27.64
CA PRO A 244 -1.18 -18.09 -28.46
C PRO A 244 -1.50 -18.05 -29.96
N SER A 245 -2.15 -19.10 -30.48
CA SER A 245 -2.64 -19.18 -31.87
C SER A 245 -3.59 -18.04 -32.26
N LEU A 246 -4.32 -17.47 -31.30
CA LEU A 246 -5.29 -16.40 -31.53
C LEU A 246 -4.67 -14.99 -31.52
N VAL A 247 -3.37 -14.86 -31.20
CA VAL A 247 -2.70 -13.55 -31.05
C VAL A 247 -2.71 -12.75 -32.35
N HIS A 248 -2.46 -13.39 -33.50
CA HIS A 248 -2.49 -12.73 -34.81
C HIS A 248 -3.85 -12.06 -35.08
N LEU A 249 -4.94 -12.80 -34.90
CA LEU A 249 -6.31 -12.32 -35.14
C LEU A 249 -6.69 -11.18 -34.16
N VAL A 250 -6.29 -11.30 -32.89
CA VAL A 250 -6.55 -10.27 -31.88
C VAL A 250 -5.74 -9.00 -32.15
N VAL A 251 -4.45 -9.10 -32.49
CA VAL A 251 -3.62 -7.92 -32.83
C VAL A 251 -4.11 -7.25 -34.10
N SER A 252 -4.44 -8.01 -35.15
CA SER A 252 -5.04 -7.48 -36.38
C SER A 252 -6.34 -6.71 -36.09
N SER A 253 -7.20 -7.25 -35.21
CA SER A 253 -8.45 -6.60 -34.79
C SER A 253 -8.20 -5.32 -33.97
N LEU A 254 -7.27 -5.33 -33.02
CA LEU A 254 -6.97 -4.18 -32.16
C LEU A 254 -6.26 -3.04 -32.91
N THR A 255 -5.42 -3.37 -33.90
CA THR A 255 -4.63 -2.37 -34.65
C THR A 255 -5.46 -1.68 -35.74
N SER A 256 -6.47 -2.35 -36.31
CA SER A 256 -7.42 -1.77 -37.26
C SER A 256 -8.65 -1.10 -36.61
N TRP A 257 -8.83 -1.23 -35.29
CA TRP A 257 -9.97 -0.64 -34.58
C TRP A 257 -9.93 0.89 -34.49
N THR A 258 -11.08 1.52 -34.70
CA THR A 258 -11.27 2.97 -34.58
C THR A 258 -12.57 3.30 -33.82
N PRO A 259 -12.63 4.42 -33.05
CA PRO A 259 -13.77 4.77 -32.20
C PRO A 259 -15.02 5.28 -32.96
N VAL A 260 -15.16 4.99 -34.25
CA VAL A 260 -16.22 5.56 -35.12
C VAL A 260 -17.63 5.15 -34.64
N SER A 261 -17.79 3.94 -34.11
CA SER A 261 -19.05 3.46 -33.53
C SER A 261 -19.43 4.12 -32.19
N LEU A 262 -18.50 4.83 -31.55
CA LEU A 262 -18.77 5.63 -30.34
C LEU A 262 -19.09 7.10 -30.66
N ALA A 263 -19.35 7.45 -31.93
CA ALA A 263 -19.79 8.79 -32.31
C ALA A 263 -21.05 9.21 -31.54
N GLY A 264 -20.97 10.33 -30.83
CA GLY A 264 -22.05 10.84 -29.95
C GLY A 264 -21.88 10.50 -28.46
N GLN A 265 -21.02 9.55 -28.09
CA GLN A 265 -20.66 9.29 -26.69
C GLN A 265 -19.74 10.41 -26.14
N PRO A 266 -19.73 10.67 -24.82
CA PRO A 266 -18.85 11.69 -24.25
C PRO A 266 -17.38 11.33 -24.44
N ALA A 267 -16.55 12.35 -24.73
CA ALA A 267 -15.12 12.17 -25.04
C ALA A 267 -14.32 11.45 -23.93
N SER A 268 -14.77 11.51 -22.67
CA SER A 268 -14.22 10.74 -21.55
C SER A 268 -14.42 9.23 -21.70
N ALA A 269 -15.58 8.78 -22.19
CA ALA A 269 -15.87 7.37 -22.43
C ALA A 269 -15.08 6.83 -23.64
N ILE A 270 -15.02 7.59 -24.73
CA ILE A 270 -14.20 7.26 -25.91
C ILE A 270 -12.72 7.08 -25.48
N LYS A 271 -12.17 8.05 -24.74
CA LYS A 271 -10.81 8.00 -24.20
C LYS A 271 -10.58 6.83 -23.23
N SER A 272 -11.61 6.35 -22.54
CA SER A 272 -11.55 5.16 -21.68
C SER A 272 -11.36 3.88 -22.50
N VAL A 273 -12.14 3.69 -23.56
CA VAL A 273 -12.00 2.54 -24.47
C VAL A 273 -10.65 2.56 -25.18
N GLU A 274 -10.22 3.71 -25.69
CA GLU A 274 -8.89 3.86 -26.32
C GLU A 274 -7.75 3.54 -25.34
N LYS A 275 -7.82 4.02 -24.09
CA LYS A 275 -6.82 3.70 -23.07
C LYS A 275 -6.81 2.21 -22.73
N SER A 276 -7.97 1.55 -22.71
CA SER A 276 -8.07 0.10 -22.50
C SER A 276 -7.37 -0.67 -23.62
N ILE A 277 -7.62 -0.30 -24.88
CA ILE A 277 -6.97 -0.90 -26.06
C ILE A 277 -5.46 -0.65 -26.05
N ARG A 278 -5.00 0.55 -25.67
CA ARG A 278 -3.59 0.88 -25.48
C ARG A 278 -2.91 -0.02 -24.45
N ILE A 279 -3.55 -0.21 -23.30
CA ILE A 279 -3.02 -1.05 -22.22
C ILE A 279 -2.91 -2.51 -22.67
N LEU A 280 -3.90 -3.02 -23.41
CA LEU A 280 -3.84 -4.37 -23.97
C LEU A 280 -2.73 -4.52 -25.02
N LEU A 281 -2.61 -3.58 -25.97
CA LEU A 281 -1.55 -3.60 -26.99
C LEU A 281 -0.14 -3.56 -26.38
N VAL A 282 0.09 -2.71 -25.37
CA VAL A 282 1.37 -2.64 -24.62
C VAL A 282 1.60 -3.88 -23.74
N HIS A 283 0.53 -4.55 -23.29
CA HIS A 283 0.64 -5.84 -22.60
C HIS A 283 1.01 -6.97 -23.56
N ILE A 284 0.48 -6.97 -24.79
CA ILE A 284 0.82 -7.95 -25.83
C ILE A 284 2.29 -7.80 -26.26
N SER A 285 2.75 -6.60 -26.61
CA SER A 285 4.11 -6.40 -27.13
C SER A 285 5.23 -6.69 -26.11
N ARG A 286 4.89 -6.78 -24.81
CA ARG A 286 5.79 -7.22 -23.73
C ARG A 286 5.76 -8.74 -23.48
N GLY A 287 4.82 -9.47 -24.10
CA GLY A 287 4.70 -10.92 -23.97
C GLY A 287 5.49 -11.66 -25.05
N PRO A 288 5.97 -12.90 -24.79
CA PRO A 288 6.80 -13.65 -25.73
C PRO A 288 6.12 -13.85 -27.08
N HIS A 289 4.83 -14.23 -27.08
CA HIS A 289 4.03 -14.44 -28.30
C HIS A 289 3.62 -13.14 -29.02
N GLY A 290 3.80 -11.96 -28.41
CA GLY A 290 3.50 -10.66 -29.02
C GLY A 290 4.71 -9.95 -29.63
N SER A 291 5.93 -10.45 -29.37
CA SER A 291 7.18 -9.88 -29.86
C SER A 291 7.24 -9.74 -31.39
N ALA A 292 6.80 -10.78 -32.12
CA ALA A 292 6.73 -10.81 -33.58
C ALA A 292 5.82 -9.71 -34.17
N PHE A 293 4.87 -9.19 -33.39
CA PHE A 293 3.95 -8.12 -33.82
C PHE A 293 4.39 -6.73 -33.37
N GLY A 294 5.58 -6.59 -32.76
CA GLY A 294 6.04 -5.35 -32.14
C GLY A 294 6.00 -4.12 -33.05
N ALA A 295 6.37 -4.26 -34.33
CA ALA A 295 6.31 -3.16 -35.30
C ALA A 295 4.87 -2.66 -35.54
N GLN A 296 3.97 -3.56 -35.91
CA GLN A 296 2.54 -3.27 -36.16
C GLN A 296 1.85 -2.68 -34.91
N ILE A 297 2.19 -3.19 -33.73
CA ILE A 297 1.66 -2.67 -32.46
C ILE A 297 2.17 -1.25 -32.19
N ASN A 298 3.46 -0.97 -32.40
CA ASN A 298 4.05 0.35 -32.17
C ASN A 298 3.50 1.40 -33.14
N GLU A 299 3.29 1.05 -34.41
CA GLU A 299 2.68 1.93 -35.42
C GLU A 299 1.24 2.31 -35.01
N ALA A 300 0.40 1.32 -34.69
CA ALA A 300 -0.97 1.57 -34.25
C ALA A 300 -1.04 2.42 -32.95
N LEU A 301 -0.11 2.20 -32.02
CA LEU A 301 0.01 3.00 -30.80
C LEU A 301 0.40 4.47 -31.09
N ALA A 302 1.24 4.73 -32.09
CA ALA A 302 1.59 6.07 -32.53
C ALA A 302 0.40 6.79 -33.18
N VAL A 303 -0.29 6.14 -34.13
CA VAL A 303 -1.52 6.67 -34.76
C VAL A 303 -2.59 6.96 -33.71
N GLN A 304 -2.77 6.05 -32.75
CA GLN A 304 -3.71 6.26 -31.64
C GLN A 304 -3.27 7.44 -30.73
N ALA A 305 -1.97 7.64 -30.49
CA ALA A 305 -1.49 8.77 -29.68
C ALA A 305 -1.83 10.11 -30.34
N GLN A 306 -1.56 10.25 -31.64
CA GLN A 306 -1.90 11.45 -32.41
C GLN A 306 -3.42 11.72 -32.40
N ARG A 307 -4.25 10.68 -32.53
CA ARG A 307 -5.72 10.77 -32.44
C ARG A 307 -6.20 11.23 -31.06
N MET A 308 -5.68 10.62 -29.99
CA MET A 308 -6.00 10.98 -28.60
C MET A 308 -5.56 12.42 -28.25
N GLU A 309 -4.39 12.84 -28.73
CA GLU A 309 -3.86 14.19 -28.51
C GLU A 309 -4.74 15.23 -29.21
N ARG A 310 -5.03 15.03 -30.50
CA ARG A 310 -5.93 15.89 -31.28
C ARG A 310 -7.31 16.04 -30.62
N ALA A 311 -7.95 14.94 -30.25
CA ALA A 311 -9.24 14.97 -29.56
C ALA A 311 -9.17 15.71 -28.20
N SER A 312 -8.03 15.65 -27.50
CA SER A 312 -7.83 16.40 -26.25
C SER A 312 -7.60 17.89 -26.46
N ALA A 313 -6.95 18.29 -27.56
CA ALA A 313 -6.80 19.68 -27.95
C ALA A 313 -8.14 20.29 -28.40
N GLU A 314 -8.93 19.56 -29.19
CA GLU A 314 -10.27 19.94 -29.64
C GLU A 314 -11.24 20.08 -28.43
N GLU A 315 -11.20 19.17 -27.46
CA GLU A 315 -11.99 19.31 -26.22
C GLU A 315 -11.52 20.46 -25.32
N LYS A 316 -10.21 20.72 -25.25
CA LYS A 316 -9.66 21.88 -24.52
C LYS A 316 -10.09 23.19 -25.17
N ALA A 317 -10.07 23.27 -26.50
CA ALA A 317 -10.57 24.41 -27.27
C ALA A 317 -12.09 24.60 -27.07
N ARG A 318 -12.88 23.52 -27.11
CA ARG A 318 -14.33 23.57 -26.84
C ARG A 318 -14.63 24.12 -25.44
N LYS A 319 -13.91 23.66 -24.41
CA LYS A 319 -14.05 24.18 -23.04
C LYS A 319 -13.63 25.64 -22.92
N ALA A 320 -12.55 26.05 -23.58
CA ALA A 320 -12.14 27.45 -23.61
C ALA A 320 -13.18 28.35 -24.31
N ALA A 321 -13.79 27.89 -25.41
CA ALA A 321 -14.84 28.62 -26.10
C ALA A 321 -16.13 28.77 -25.26
N VAL A 322 -16.55 27.71 -24.56
CA VAL A 322 -17.69 27.76 -23.63
C VAL A 322 -17.42 28.71 -22.46
N ALA A 323 -16.20 28.68 -21.90
CA ALA A 323 -15.80 29.61 -20.84
C ALA A 323 -15.79 31.07 -21.34
N ALA A 324 -15.25 31.33 -22.53
CA ALA A 324 -15.27 32.65 -23.15
C ALA A 324 -16.70 33.18 -23.35
N ALA A 325 -17.59 32.36 -23.90
CA ALA A 325 -19.00 32.71 -24.10
C ALA A 325 -19.72 33.05 -22.78
N ALA A 326 -19.45 32.31 -21.70
CA ALA A 326 -19.99 32.61 -20.36
C ALA A 326 -19.47 33.96 -19.81
N THR A 327 -18.18 34.26 -20.01
CA THR A 327 -17.63 35.58 -19.61
C THR A 327 -18.21 36.73 -20.43
N GLU A 328 -18.52 36.52 -21.72
CA GLU A 328 -19.08 37.55 -22.58
C GLU A 328 -20.57 37.81 -22.28
N ALA A 329 -21.35 36.76 -22.01
CA ALA A 329 -22.75 36.87 -21.57
C ALA A 329 -22.88 37.69 -20.27
N THR A 330 -21.93 37.51 -19.34
CA THR A 330 -21.88 38.27 -18.07
C THR A 330 -21.62 39.76 -18.29
N ARG A 331 -21.00 40.16 -19.40
CA ARG A 331 -20.53 41.53 -19.67
C ARG A 331 -21.56 42.45 -20.36
N LYS A 332 -22.76 41.95 -20.70
CA LYS A 332 -23.74 42.62 -21.58
C LYS A 332 -25.05 43.06 -20.89
N ARG A 333 -25.06 43.22 -19.56
CA ARG A 333 -26.27 43.62 -18.79
C ARG A 333 -26.08 44.98 -18.08
N PRO A 334 -26.76 46.06 -18.50
CA PRO A 334 -26.73 47.35 -17.81
C PRO A 334 -27.51 47.35 -16.48
N PRO A 335 -27.19 48.27 -15.54
CA PRO A 335 -27.94 48.42 -14.29
C PRO A 335 -29.26 49.20 -14.49
N PRO A 336 -30.36 48.83 -13.80
CA PRO A 336 -31.62 49.58 -13.84
C PRO A 336 -31.59 50.78 -12.88
N ALA A 337 -32.33 51.84 -13.23
CA ALA A 337 -32.57 53.01 -12.39
C ALA A 337 -33.88 52.87 -11.56
N VAL A 338 -34.01 53.68 -10.50
CA VAL A 338 -35.12 53.66 -9.55
C VAL A 338 -36.20 54.69 -9.91
N PRO A 339 -37.50 54.31 -9.86
CA PRO A 339 -38.61 55.21 -9.54
C PRO A 339 -39.32 54.80 -8.23
N LEU A 340 -40.21 55.67 -7.74
CA LEU A 340 -40.91 55.52 -6.45
C LEU A 340 -42.37 55.02 -6.58
N GLU A 341 -42.89 54.59 -5.42
CA GLU A 341 -44.27 54.80 -4.92
C GLU A 341 -45.46 53.90 -5.31
N GLU A 342 -46.36 53.82 -4.32
CA GLU A 342 -47.77 53.39 -4.23
C GLU A 342 -48.30 51.98 -4.65
N GLN A 343 -48.51 51.15 -3.61
CA GLN A 343 -49.77 50.49 -3.21
C GLN A 343 -50.55 49.49 -4.12
N THR A 344 -51.27 48.59 -3.41
CA THR A 344 -52.38 47.70 -3.82
C THR A 344 -52.09 46.32 -4.46
N ASP A 345 -52.32 45.28 -3.65
CA ASP A 345 -52.65 43.91 -4.05
C ASP A 345 -54.13 43.78 -4.53
N PRO A 346 -54.60 42.65 -5.10
CA PRO A 346 -53.84 41.53 -5.68
C PRO A 346 -54.36 41.09 -7.08
N LYS A 347 -53.47 40.70 -8.02
CA LYS A 347 -53.90 39.91 -9.20
C LYS A 347 -52.83 39.06 -9.90
N ARG A 348 -52.77 37.79 -9.47
CA ARG A 348 -52.42 36.58 -10.26
C ARG A 348 -51.59 36.80 -11.54
N LEU A 349 -50.27 36.79 -11.43
CA LEU A 349 -49.37 36.52 -12.55
C LEU A 349 -48.67 35.15 -12.39
N LYS A 350 -48.27 34.58 -13.53
CA LYS A 350 -47.83 33.18 -13.69
C LYS A 350 -46.31 33.15 -13.78
N ALA A 351 -45.63 32.62 -12.76
CA ALA A 351 -44.18 32.52 -12.75
C ALA A 351 -43.68 31.42 -13.69
N GLU A 352 -42.68 31.73 -14.50
CA GLU A 352 -41.90 30.76 -15.28
C GLU A 352 -40.78 30.17 -14.40
N VAL A 353 -40.56 28.86 -14.49
CA VAL A 353 -39.63 28.13 -13.59
C VAL A 353 -38.25 27.88 -14.25
N ASP A 354 -38.19 27.93 -15.58
CA ASP A 354 -37.12 27.29 -16.36
C ASP A 354 -35.76 28.02 -16.35
N SER A 355 -35.70 29.28 -15.90
CA SER A 355 -34.44 30.05 -15.88
C SER A 355 -33.57 29.86 -14.63
N ALA A 356 -34.12 29.30 -13.54
CA ALA A 356 -33.38 29.13 -12.28
C ALA A 356 -32.40 27.95 -12.32
N ALA A 357 -32.82 26.81 -12.86
CA ALA A 357 -32.11 25.53 -12.75
C ALA A 357 -30.71 25.54 -13.42
N ALA A 358 -30.54 26.29 -14.51
CA ALA A 358 -29.27 26.39 -15.23
C ALA A 358 -28.15 27.02 -14.37
N ASN A 359 -28.47 28.03 -13.57
CA ASN A 359 -27.51 28.71 -12.71
C ASN A 359 -27.11 27.84 -11.50
N SER A 360 -28.06 27.09 -10.94
CA SER A 360 -27.80 26.13 -9.86
C SER A 360 -26.84 25.02 -10.29
N ALA A 361 -27.04 24.45 -11.49
CA ALA A 361 -26.20 23.38 -12.02
C ALA A 361 -24.73 23.82 -12.23
N ALA A 362 -24.50 25.05 -12.68
CA ALA A 362 -23.16 25.60 -12.87
C ALA A 362 -22.39 25.78 -11.55
N PHE A 363 -23.08 26.20 -10.47
CA PHE A 363 -22.48 26.33 -9.14
C PHE A 363 -22.13 24.95 -8.54
N LEU A 364 -23.06 23.99 -8.60
CA LEU A 364 -22.85 22.63 -8.09
C LEU A 364 -21.73 21.90 -8.85
N ALA A 365 -21.60 22.09 -10.16
CA ALA A 365 -20.53 21.50 -10.96
C ALA A 365 -19.12 22.06 -10.66
N ALA A 366 -19.02 23.14 -9.89
CA ALA A 366 -17.75 23.74 -9.46
C ALA A 366 -17.39 23.46 -8.00
N PHE A 367 -18.25 22.77 -7.24
CA PHE A 367 -18.06 22.49 -5.81
C PHE A 367 -17.53 21.07 -5.57
N ASP A 368 -16.50 20.92 -4.74
CA ASP A 368 -15.91 19.62 -4.43
C ASP A 368 -16.60 18.96 -3.22
N PHE A 369 -17.56 18.09 -3.51
CA PHE A 369 -18.32 17.34 -2.51
C PHE A 369 -17.48 16.33 -1.70
N THR A 370 -16.24 16.03 -2.08
CA THR A 370 -15.36 15.17 -1.25
C THR A 370 -14.94 15.83 0.07
N THR A 371 -15.16 17.14 0.19
CA THR A 371 -14.89 17.92 1.42
C THR A 371 -15.99 17.84 2.48
N LEU A 372 -17.14 17.24 2.16
CA LEU A 372 -18.31 17.18 3.07
C LEU A 372 -18.46 15.80 3.73
N PRO A 373 -18.82 15.72 5.03
CA PRO A 373 -19.17 14.47 5.68
C PRO A 373 -20.36 13.78 5.00
N ILE A 374 -20.26 12.45 4.80
CA ILE A 374 -21.28 11.66 4.09
C ILE A 374 -22.68 11.81 4.70
N GLU A 375 -22.79 11.86 6.03
CA GLU A 375 -24.06 12.03 6.74
C GLU A 375 -24.75 13.36 6.39
N LEU A 376 -23.97 14.46 6.32
CA LEU A 376 -24.48 15.76 5.90
C LEU A 376 -24.94 15.74 4.43
N VAL A 377 -24.23 15.01 3.56
CA VAL A 377 -24.63 14.84 2.16
C VAL A 377 -25.92 14.02 2.03
N THR A 378 -26.10 12.96 2.82
CA THR A 378 -27.36 12.20 2.84
C THR A 378 -28.52 13.01 3.38
N ASP A 379 -28.35 13.74 4.48
CA ASP A 379 -29.40 14.61 5.05
C ASP A 379 -29.80 15.72 4.06
N LEU A 380 -28.82 16.32 3.39
CA LEU A 380 -29.06 17.40 2.42
C LEU A 380 -29.71 16.86 1.12
N ILE A 381 -29.42 15.62 0.71
CA ILE A 381 -30.16 14.93 -0.36
C ILE A 381 -31.60 14.63 0.07
N VAL A 382 -31.81 14.10 1.27
CA VAL A 382 -33.15 13.78 1.79
C VAL A 382 -34.01 15.05 1.92
N ALA A 383 -33.45 16.13 2.47
CA ALA A 383 -34.13 17.42 2.59
C ALA A 383 -34.50 18.02 1.23
N ASN A 384 -33.63 17.92 0.22
CA ASN A 384 -33.97 18.35 -1.15
C ASN A 384 -35.04 17.46 -1.79
N LEU A 385 -34.99 16.14 -1.61
CA LEU A 385 -36.03 15.24 -2.11
C LEU A 385 -37.39 15.50 -1.45
N GLN A 386 -37.42 15.83 -0.16
CA GLN A 386 -38.62 16.24 0.56
C GLN A 386 -39.16 17.62 0.13
N ALA A 387 -38.32 18.48 -0.45
CA ALA A 387 -38.73 19.77 -0.99
C ALA A 387 -39.42 19.68 -2.37
N PHE A 388 -39.25 18.56 -3.09
CA PHE A 388 -40.01 18.29 -4.31
C PHE A 388 -41.35 17.61 -4.00
N SER A 389 -42.45 18.14 -4.54
CA SER A 389 -43.73 17.46 -4.48
C SER A 389 -43.73 16.20 -5.37
N GLU A 390 -44.37 15.14 -4.89
CA GLU A 390 -44.45 13.85 -5.59
C GLU A 390 -44.93 13.96 -7.07
N PRO A 391 -45.91 14.82 -7.43
CA PRO A 391 -46.29 15.03 -8.83
C PRO A 391 -45.21 15.73 -9.67
N ALA A 392 -44.41 16.63 -9.09
CA ALA A 392 -43.30 17.28 -9.78
C ALA A 392 -42.15 16.29 -10.01
N LEU A 393 -41.85 15.46 -9.01
CA LEU A 393 -40.87 14.37 -9.13
C LEU A 393 -41.30 13.34 -10.19
N MET A 394 -42.56 12.92 -10.19
CA MET A 394 -43.12 12.02 -11.22
C MET A 394 -43.02 12.62 -12.63
N ASN A 395 -43.37 13.90 -12.81
CA ASN A 395 -43.25 14.57 -14.11
C ASN A 395 -41.78 14.68 -14.58
N LEU A 396 -40.83 14.96 -13.68
CA LEU A 396 -39.41 14.95 -14.00
C LEU A 396 -38.92 13.53 -14.37
N VAL A 397 -39.33 12.50 -13.64
CA VAL A 397 -39.03 11.10 -13.97
C VAL A 397 -39.65 10.69 -15.30
N GLN A 398 -40.85 11.17 -15.64
CA GLN A 398 -41.53 10.86 -16.90
C GLN A 398 -40.87 11.59 -18.10
N SER A 399 -40.45 12.85 -17.93
CA SER A 399 -39.65 13.59 -18.91
C SER A 399 -38.26 12.96 -19.12
N TYR A 400 -37.61 12.50 -18.04
CA TYR A 400 -36.37 11.74 -18.10
C TYR A 400 -36.55 10.40 -18.84
N ARG A 401 -37.64 9.67 -18.60
CA ARG A 401 -37.98 8.44 -19.33
C ARG A 401 -38.22 8.71 -20.81
N GLN A 402 -38.95 9.77 -21.16
CA GLN A 402 -39.18 10.16 -22.56
C GLN A 402 -37.88 10.53 -23.29
N SER A 403 -37.03 11.37 -22.69
CA SER A 403 -35.71 11.72 -23.25
C SER A 403 -34.70 10.56 -23.30
N ARG A 404 -34.98 9.44 -22.62
CA ARG A 404 -34.22 8.18 -22.67
C ARG A 404 -34.93 7.05 -23.43
N GLY A 405 -36.08 7.30 -24.07
CA GLY A 405 -36.81 6.30 -24.86
C GLY A 405 -37.43 5.14 -24.06
N LEU A 406 -37.63 5.31 -22.75
CA LEU A 406 -38.21 4.29 -21.86
C LEU A 406 -39.75 4.32 -21.90
N PRO A 407 -40.43 3.15 -22.03
CA PRO A 407 -41.89 3.11 -22.15
C PRO A 407 -42.61 3.55 -20.87
N SER A 408 -43.79 4.14 -21.06
CA SER A 408 -44.69 4.51 -19.97
C SER A 408 -45.44 3.29 -19.44
N VAL A 409 -45.66 3.24 -18.12
CA VAL A 409 -46.44 2.18 -17.45
C VAL A 409 -47.76 2.79 -16.96
N PRO A 410 -48.93 2.31 -17.40
CA PRO A 410 -50.21 2.76 -16.88
C PRO A 410 -50.44 2.23 -15.44
N PRO A 411 -51.17 2.96 -14.58
CA PRO A 411 -51.44 2.54 -13.21
C PRO A 411 -52.31 1.27 -13.16
N ALA A 412 -51.92 0.30 -12.33
CA ALA A 412 -52.61 -0.97 -12.19
C ALA A 412 -53.95 -0.85 -11.44
N LYS A 413 -54.94 -1.67 -11.84
CA LYS A 413 -56.16 -1.92 -11.05
C LYS A 413 -55.95 -3.06 -10.04
N PRO A 414 -56.63 -3.05 -8.89
CA PRO A 414 -56.55 -4.13 -7.89
C PRO A 414 -57.21 -5.44 -8.38
N PRO A 415 -56.81 -6.60 -7.83
CA PRO A 415 -57.23 -7.92 -8.30
C PRO A 415 -58.57 -8.40 -7.72
N GLN A 416 -59.16 -9.41 -8.37
CA GLN A 416 -60.26 -10.24 -7.85
C GLN A 416 -59.87 -11.74 -7.90
N PRO A 417 -60.49 -12.60 -7.05
CA PRO A 417 -60.13 -14.01 -6.91
C PRO A 417 -60.67 -14.92 -8.05
N PRO A 418 -60.19 -16.17 -8.17
CA PRO A 418 -60.33 -16.98 -9.38
C PRO A 418 -61.48 -18.01 -9.35
N ASP A 419 -61.89 -18.46 -10.54
CA ASP A 419 -62.58 -19.75 -10.72
C ASP A 419 -62.39 -20.29 -12.17
N SER A 420 -62.89 -21.50 -12.43
CA SER A 420 -62.15 -22.62 -13.02
C SER A 420 -62.71 -23.20 -14.37
N VAL A 421 -62.04 -24.27 -14.88
CA VAL A 421 -62.51 -25.33 -15.83
C VAL A 421 -62.43 -25.13 -17.39
N ALA A 422 -61.97 -26.20 -18.08
CA ALA A 422 -62.06 -26.60 -19.51
C ALA A 422 -61.38 -25.72 -20.61
N ARG A 423 -60.76 -26.23 -21.70
CA ARG A 423 -60.70 -27.53 -22.45
C ARG A 423 -61.78 -27.77 -23.53
N THR A 424 -61.44 -27.53 -24.81
CA THR A 424 -61.83 -28.37 -25.98
C THR A 424 -61.02 -28.01 -27.24
N GLU A 425 -61.02 -28.91 -28.23
CA GLU A 425 -60.34 -28.82 -29.54
C GLU A 425 -61.23 -28.18 -30.63
N GLY A 426 -60.69 -27.97 -31.85
CA GLY A 426 -61.45 -27.38 -32.97
C GLY A 426 -60.75 -27.35 -34.34
N THR A 427 -60.48 -28.52 -34.93
CA THR A 427 -60.35 -28.70 -36.40
C THR A 427 -61.74 -28.95 -37.00
N PRO A 428 -62.02 -28.70 -38.32
CA PRO A 428 -61.73 -29.69 -39.39
C PRO A 428 -61.64 -29.19 -40.87
N VAL A 429 -61.38 -30.12 -41.83
CA VAL A 429 -61.73 -30.10 -43.30
C VAL A 429 -61.00 -29.07 -44.21
N SER A 430 -60.50 -29.33 -45.44
CA SER A 430 -60.18 -30.54 -46.26
C SER A 430 -59.48 -30.17 -47.60
N ASP A 431 -58.74 -31.10 -48.26
CA ASP A 431 -58.67 -31.39 -49.73
C ASP A 431 -58.32 -30.25 -50.77
N ALA A 432 -57.86 -30.43 -52.03
CA ALA A 432 -57.33 -31.51 -52.92
C ALA A 432 -56.91 -30.85 -54.31
N VAL A 433 -56.22 -31.41 -55.34
CA VAL A 433 -55.31 -32.58 -55.62
C VAL A 433 -54.68 -32.42 -57.04
N ALA A 434 -53.50 -33.04 -57.30
CA ALA A 434 -52.88 -33.44 -58.60
C ALA A 434 -52.14 -32.44 -59.56
N GLY A 435 -51.14 -33.00 -60.29
CA GLY A 435 -50.58 -32.48 -61.57
C GLY A 435 -49.09 -32.06 -61.60
N ALA A 436 -48.31 -32.35 -62.64
CA ALA A 436 -47.64 -33.64 -62.97
C ALA A 436 -46.83 -33.57 -64.31
N GLU A 437 -45.50 -33.77 -64.28
CA GLU A 437 -44.49 -34.02 -65.37
C GLU A 437 -43.08 -34.11 -64.66
N THR A 438 -41.95 -34.73 -65.06
CA THR A 438 -41.40 -35.48 -66.23
C THR A 438 -41.00 -34.64 -67.49
N VAL A 439 -40.18 -35.06 -68.50
CA VAL A 439 -39.67 -36.36 -69.03
C VAL A 439 -38.19 -36.30 -69.53
N LYS A 440 -37.31 -37.19 -69.01
CA LYS A 440 -36.15 -37.92 -69.67
C LYS A 440 -34.96 -37.11 -70.29
N LYS A 441 -33.77 -37.68 -70.57
CA LYS A 441 -33.37 -39.10 -70.78
C LYS A 441 -31.89 -39.43 -70.45
N GLU A 442 -31.67 -40.70 -70.14
CA GLU A 442 -30.44 -41.51 -69.89
C GLU A 442 -29.64 -41.79 -71.22
N PRO A 443 -28.53 -42.60 -71.35
CA PRO A 443 -28.20 -43.80 -70.53
C PRO A 443 -26.77 -44.46 -70.43
N VAL A 444 -26.70 -45.48 -69.55
CA VAL A 444 -25.76 -46.64 -69.40
C VAL A 444 -24.33 -46.44 -68.81
N ASP A 445 -23.87 -47.49 -68.13
CA ASP A 445 -22.59 -47.77 -67.42
C ASP A 445 -21.92 -49.02 -68.12
N PRO A 446 -21.21 -50.04 -67.54
CA PRO A 446 -20.60 -50.28 -66.21
C PRO A 446 -19.19 -50.98 -66.19
N LEU A 447 -18.76 -51.38 -64.97
CA LEU A 447 -17.59 -52.22 -64.59
C LEU A 447 -16.18 -51.56 -64.67
N LYS A 448 -15.28 -51.75 -63.67
CA LYS A 448 -14.99 -52.98 -62.90
C LYS A 448 -14.60 -52.79 -61.42
N MET A 449 -15.08 -53.73 -60.58
CA MET A 449 -14.38 -54.46 -59.50
C MET A 449 -13.78 -53.67 -58.32
N ASP A 450 -14.56 -53.54 -57.25
CA ASP A 450 -14.42 -54.26 -55.96
C ASP A 450 -13.02 -54.70 -55.48
N ILE A 451 -12.69 -54.37 -54.22
CA ILE A 451 -12.45 -55.32 -53.11
C ILE A 451 -12.39 -54.55 -51.78
N ASP A 452 -12.75 -55.21 -50.67
CA ASP A 452 -13.10 -54.61 -49.39
C ASP A 452 -11.94 -54.41 -48.38
N GLU A 453 -12.37 -53.90 -47.22
CA GLU A 453 -11.74 -53.58 -45.94
C GLU A 453 -10.78 -54.62 -45.32
N GLU A 454 -9.72 -54.14 -44.65
CA GLU A 454 -9.09 -54.65 -43.40
C GLU A 454 -8.04 -53.58 -42.99
N GLU A 455 -8.18 -52.85 -41.88
CA GLU A 455 -7.86 -53.22 -40.49
C GLU A 455 -6.41 -53.71 -40.28
N VAL A 456 -5.52 -52.81 -39.81
CA VAL A 456 -4.27 -53.17 -39.13
C VAL A 456 -4.01 -52.20 -37.97
N GLU A 457 -3.56 -52.75 -36.84
CA GLU A 457 -3.36 -52.09 -35.56
C GLU A 457 -2.11 -51.17 -35.46
N TYR A 458 -2.04 -50.52 -34.30
CA TYR A 458 -0.93 -49.73 -33.77
C TYR A 458 0.14 -50.63 -33.14
N GLU A 459 1.43 -50.37 -33.37
CA GLU A 459 2.47 -50.71 -32.38
C GLU A 459 3.70 -49.76 -32.45
N PRO A 460 4.37 -49.40 -31.32
CA PRO A 460 5.27 -48.25 -31.28
C PRO A 460 6.71 -48.56 -30.81
N ASP A 461 7.62 -48.94 -31.72
CA ASP A 461 9.03 -49.20 -31.34
C ASP A 461 10.11 -48.56 -32.24
N LYS A 462 9.72 -47.79 -33.26
CA LYS A 462 10.67 -47.29 -34.28
C LYS A 462 11.44 -46.00 -33.92
N LEU A 463 11.35 -45.53 -32.68
CA LEU A 463 11.97 -44.26 -32.23
C LEU A 463 13.27 -44.41 -31.43
N ASN A 464 13.65 -45.63 -31.04
CA ASN A 464 14.91 -45.89 -30.30
C ASN A 464 16.08 -46.34 -31.18
N LEU A 465 15.89 -46.47 -32.50
CA LEU A 465 16.92 -46.94 -33.44
C LEU A 465 17.48 -45.85 -34.37
N GLU A 466 16.88 -44.66 -34.41
CA GLU A 466 17.35 -43.52 -35.21
C GLU A 466 18.33 -42.60 -34.43
N LEU A 467 18.87 -43.07 -33.30
CA LEU A 467 19.74 -42.29 -32.41
C LEU A 467 21.22 -42.77 -32.37
N SER A 468 21.62 -43.64 -33.30
CA SER A 468 23.01 -44.10 -33.48
C SER A 468 23.43 -43.93 -34.94
N GLY A 469 23.75 -42.68 -35.32
CA GLY A 469 24.20 -42.35 -36.67
C GLY A 469 25.69 -42.59 -36.86
N GLU A 470 26.04 -43.68 -37.57
CA GLU A 470 27.33 -43.84 -38.23
C GLU A 470 27.10 -44.01 -39.74
N GLU A 471 27.61 -43.08 -40.55
CA GLU A 471 27.47 -43.11 -42.01
C GLU A 471 28.58 -43.99 -42.63
N ALA A 472 28.20 -45.08 -43.28
CA ALA A 472 29.09 -45.88 -44.12
C ALA A 472 28.97 -45.44 -45.59
N VAL A 473 30.07 -44.94 -46.16
CA VAL A 473 30.17 -44.65 -47.61
C VAL A 473 30.59 -45.92 -48.34
N ALA A 474 29.89 -46.26 -49.43
CA ALA A 474 30.17 -47.44 -50.25
C ALA A 474 31.18 -47.12 -51.38
N ASN A 475 32.07 -48.07 -51.70
CA ASN A 475 31.98 -48.85 -52.95
C ASN A 475 33.09 -49.91 -53.12
N GLU A 476 32.74 -50.94 -53.89
CA GLU A 476 33.57 -51.73 -54.84
C GLU A 476 34.80 -52.53 -54.36
N ASP A 477 34.62 -53.86 -54.42
CA ASP A 477 35.48 -54.88 -55.06
C ASP A 477 37.00 -54.91 -54.82
N ILE A 478 37.46 -56.03 -54.22
CA ILE A 478 38.74 -56.68 -54.54
C ILE A 478 38.62 -58.21 -54.39
N ILE A 479 39.39 -58.94 -55.20
CA ILE A 479 39.37 -60.41 -55.38
C ILE A 479 40.22 -61.10 -54.28
N PRO A 480 39.81 -62.27 -53.73
CA PRO A 480 40.58 -62.98 -52.71
C PRO A 480 41.80 -63.72 -53.29
N VAL A 481 42.95 -63.61 -52.61
CA VAL A 481 44.15 -64.44 -52.80
C VAL A 481 44.83 -64.65 -51.44
N ASP A 482 45.31 -65.87 -51.17
CA ASP A 482 45.93 -66.25 -49.89
C ASP A 482 47.27 -65.57 -49.61
N ILE A 483 47.55 -65.32 -48.32
CA ILE A 483 48.89 -65.21 -47.74
C ILE A 483 48.90 -66.04 -46.44
N PRO A 484 49.84 -66.98 -46.21
CA PRO A 484 49.82 -67.86 -45.03
C PRO A 484 50.23 -67.18 -43.71
N ASP A 485 49.82 -67.79 -42.59
CA ASP A 485 50.37 -67.51 -41.26
C ASP A 485 51.87 -67.82 -41.16
N ASP A 486 52.69 -66.82 -40.83
CA ASP A 486 53.67 -66.84 -39.72
C ASP A 486 54.63 -65.63 -39.80
N LEU A 487 54.64 -64.81 -38.74
CA LEU A 487 55.82 -64.23 -38.03
C LEU A 487 55.45 -62.91 -37.29
N PRO A 488 56.05 -62.63 -36.11
CA PRO A 488 55.60 -61.55 -35.24
C PRO A 488 56.32 -60.20 -35.50
N PHE A 489 55.55 -59.12 -35.57
CA PHE A 489 56.04 -57.74 -35.42
C PHE A 489 55.14 -56.94 -34.49
N ASP A 490 55.74 -56.35 -33.46
CA ASP A 490 55.06 -55.50 -32.49
C ASP A 490 54.93 -54.07 -33.04
N LEU A 491 53.72 -53.50 -33.00
CA LEU A 491 53.41 -52.20 -33.62
C LEU A 491 53.75 -50.98 -32.73
N SER A 492 54.45 -51.22 -31.63
CA SER A 492 54.77 -50.27 -30.57
C SER A 492 55.77 -49.17 -30.96
N ASP A 493 56.61 -49.38 -31.98
CA ASP A 493 57.73 -48.48 -32.33
C ASP A 493 57.55 -47.61 -33.60
N PHE A 494 56.38 -47.62 -34.26
CA PHE A 494 56.15 -46.77 -35.44
C PHE A 494 55.88 -45.30 -35.08
N LYS A 495 56.93 -44.48 -35.02
CA LYS A 495 56.84 -43.02 -34.87
C LYS A 495 56.82 -42.33 -36.22
N LEU A 496 55.83 -41.46 -36.45
CA LEU A 496 55.79 -40.59 -37.63
C LEU A 496 57.03 -39.66 -37.67
N PRO A 497 57.55 -39.32 -38.87
CA PRO A 497 58.59 -38.30 -39.00
C PRO A 497 58.15 -36.97 -38.39
N SER A 498 59.07 -36.26 -37.75
CA SER A 498 58.83 -34.90 -37.28
C SER A 498 58.48 -33.97 -38.46
N PRO A 499 57.49 -33.07 -38.33
CA PRO A 499 57.13 -32.13 -39.38
C PRO A 499 58.33 -31.28 -39.84
N LYS A 500 58.45 -31.03 -41.14
CA LYS A 500 59.49 -30.14 -41.67
C LYS A 500 59.34 -28.74 -41.08
N ASP A 501 60.43 -28.21 -40.51
CA ASP A 501 60.47 -26.86 -39.97
C ASP A 501 60.39 -25.82 -41.09
N LEU A 502 59.16 -25.37 -41.37
CA LEU A 502 58.90 -24.26 -42.30
C LEU A 502 59.48 -22.95 -41.72
N PRO A 503 60.25 -22.17 -42.50
CA PRO A 503 60.75 -20.88 -42.06
C PRO A 503 59.59 -19.94 -41.68
N ALA A 504 59.83 -19.04 -40.72
CA ALA A 504 58.76 -18.25 -40.08
C ALA A 504 57.82 -17.56 -41.07
N ASN A 505 58.35 -17.00 -42.17
CA ASN A 505 57.55 -16.32 -43.19
C ASN A 505 56.63 -17.27 -43.97
N GLU A 506 57.10 -18.47 -44.34
CA GLU A 506 56.24 -19.49 -44.98
C GLU A 506 55.23 -20.07 -43.98
N ARG A 507 55.64 -20.27 -42.72
CA ARG A 507 54.75 -20.71 -41.64
C ARG A 507 53.60 -19.72 -41.42
N ILE A 508 53.90 -18.42 -41.41
CA ILE A 508 52.90 -17.33 -41.31
C ILE A 508 52.06 -17.23 -42.59
N ALA A 509 52.65 -17.36 -43.77
CA ALA A 509 51.92 -17.32 -45.04
C ALA A 509 50.95 -18.52 -45.18
N LEU A 510 51.37 -19.71 -44.79
CA LEU A 510 50.57 -20.93 -44.83
C LEU A 510 49.49 -20.93 -43.73
N MET A 511 49.76 -20.38 -42.54
CA MET A 511 48.72 -20.11 -41.55
C MET A 511 47.73 -19.03 -41.99
N ARG A 512 48.16 -17.94 -42.63
CA ARG A 512 47.23 -16.96 -43.25
C ARG A 512 46.41 -17.59 -44.37
N GLY A 513 47.02 -18.38 -45.24
CA GLY A 513 46.34 -19.09 -46.32
C GLY A 513 45.42 -20.22 -45.84
N ALA A 514 45.68 -20.81 -44.67
CA ALA A 514 44.73 -21.69 -43.98
C ALA A 514 43.57 -20.88 -43.40
N ALA A 515 43.86 -19.86 -42.59
CA ALA A 515 42.87 -19.00 -41.94
C ALA A 515 41.93 -18.30 -42.95
N ALA A 516 42.45 -17.86 -44.11
CA ALA A 516 41.63 -17.29 -45.19
C ALA A 516 40.66 -18.32 -45.76
N ARG A 517 41.14 -19.47 -46.26
CA ARG A 517 40.28 -20.56 -46.77
C ARG A 517 39.24 -21.04 -45.74
N ILE A 518 39.62 -21.04 -44.46
CA ILE A 518 38.76 -21.38 -43.33
C ILE A 518 37.68 -20.30 -43.08
N TRP A 519 38.03 -19.02 -43.22
CA TRP A 519 37.13 -17.89 -43.08
C TRP A 519 36.14 -17.81 -44.24
N ASP A 520 36.62 -18.00 -45.48
CA ASP A 520 35.80 -18.01 -46.70
C ASP A 520 34.77 -19.15 -46.65
N GLY A 521 35.21 -20.37 -46.29
CA GLY A 521 34.32 -21.52 -46.07
C GLY A 521 33.34 -21.37 -44.89
N ALA A 522 33.50 -20.34 -44.04
CA ALA A 522 32.53 -20.03 -43.00
C ALA A 522 31.29 -19.28 -43.55
N GLU A 523 31.32 -18.74 -44.77
CA GLU A 523 30.13 -18.21 -45.44
C GLU A 523 29.26 -19.32 -46.04
N ASP A 524 29.87 -20.36 -46.62
CA ASP A 524 29.15 -21.56 -47.09
C ASP A 524 28.40 -22.25 -45.93
N LEU A 525 29.07 -22.42 -44.79
CA LEU A 525 28.49 -23.10 -43.63
C LEU A 525 27.27 -22.37 -43.03
N ARG A 526 27.14 -21.05 -43.22
CA ARG A 526 25.95 -20.28 -42.80
C ARG A 526 24.68 -20.70 -43.55
N HIS A 527 24.81 -21.16 -44.79
CA HIS A 527 23.68 -21.56 -45.62
C HIS A 527 23.16 -22.95 -45.24
N ALA A 528 24.02 -23.83 -44.73
CA ALA A 528 23.64 -25.17 -44.27
C ALA A 528 22.90 -25.18 -42.92
N THR A 529 23.26 -24.30 -41.98
CA THR A 529 22.77 -24.31 -40.58
C THR A 529 21.31 -23.85 -40.37
N SER A 530 20.52 -23.67 -41.44
CA SER A 530 19.12 -23.20 -41.32
C SER A 530 18.13 -24.29 -40.90
N ALA A 531 18.51 -25.57 -41.00
CA ALA A 531 17.62 -26.71 -40.75
C ALA A 531 17.64 -27.23 -39.29
N THR A 532 18.69 -26.96 -38.52
CA THR A 532 18.88 -27.49 -37.16
C THR A 532 19.27 -26.38 -36.19
N GLY A 533 18.46 -26.18 -35.14
CA GLY A 533 18.58 -25.04 -34.21
C GLY A 533 19.71 -25.11 -33.18
N SER A 534 20.92 -25.56 -33.56
CA SER A 534 22.05 -25.74 -32.65
C SER A 534 23.36 -25.20 -33.23
N GLN A 535 23.83 -24.09 -32.65
CA GLN A 535 25.10 -23.39 -32.90
C GLN A 535 25.30 -22.84 -34.32
N THR A 536 25.54 -21.53 -34.40
CA THR A 536 25.87 -20.87 -35.67
C THR A 536 27.36 -21.01 -35.98
N ALA A 537 27.76 -20.93 -37.25
CA ALA A 537 29.17 -21.13 -37.66
C ALA A 537 30.17 -20.21 -36.91
N SER A 538 29.76 -19.00 -36.52
CA SER A 538 30.55 -18.10 -35.67
C SER A 538 30.89 -18.68 -34.30
N ASP A 539 30.06 -19.56 -33.77
CA ASP A 539 30.15 -20.04 -32.39
C ASP A 539 31.24 -21.10 -32.27
N MET A 540 31.36 -21.96 -33.29
CA MET A 540 32.47 -22.88 -33.46
C MET A 540 33.80 -22.12 -33.65
N TRP A 541 33.81 -21.01 -34.39
CA TRP A 541 35.02 -20.18 -34.54
C TRP A 541 35.42 -19.45 -33.25
N MET A 542 34.45 -18.90 -32.50
CA MET A 542 34.73 -18.32 -31.19
C MET A 542 35.30 -19.38 -30.23
N LEU A 543 34.68 -20.57 -30.15
CA LEU A 543 35.18 -21.67 -29.33
C LEU A 543 36.57 -22.15 -29.76
N LEU A 544 36.86 -22.25 -31.05
CA LEU A 544 38.17 -22.71 -31.54
C LEU A 544 39.27 -21.68 -31.26
N ILE A 545 39.02 -20.40 -31.50
CA ILE A 545 39.97 -19.31 -31.19
C ILE A 545 40.23 -19.25 -29.69
N VAL A 546 39.18 -19.30 -28.86
CA VAL A 546 39.29 -19.37 -27.40
C VAL A 546 40.13 -20.58 -27.00
N ARG A 547 39.80 -21.79 -27.46
CA ARG A 547 40.53 -23.03 -27.11
C ARG A 547 42.01 -22.99 -27.51
N MET A 548 42.37 -22.33 -28.60
CA MET A 548 43.77 -22.13 -29.01
C MET A 548 44.54 -21.14 -28.10
N ILE A 549 43.84 -20.30 -27.34
CA ILE A 549 44.42 -19.34 -26.39
C ILE A 549 44.43 -19.93 -24.97
N THR A 550 43.34 -20.59 -24.54
CA THR A 550 43.23 -21.15 -23.18
C THR A 550 44.06 -22.42 -22.98
N ARG A 551 44.00 -23.36 -23.95
CA ARG A 551 44.57 -24.70 -23.80
C ARG A 551 46.05 -24.69 -24.20
N ALA A 552 46.91 -24.62 -23.18
CA ALA A 552 48.36 -24.71 -23.35
C ALA A 552 48.75 -25.95 -24.18
N VAL A 553 49.56 -25.73 -25.23
CA VAL A 553 50.26 -26.80 -25.96
C VAL A 553 51.18 -27.50 -24.97
N VAL A 554 50.89 -28.77 -24.69
CA VAL A 554 51.69 -29.58 -23.77
C VAL A 554 53.01 -29.92 -24.44
N LEU A 555 54.12 -29.35 -23.94
CA LEU A 555 55.44 -29.90 -24.22
C LEU A 555 55.48 -31.35 -23.71
N PRO A 556 55.89 -32.34 -24.52
CA PRO A 556 56.06 -33.70 -24.03
C PRO A 556 57.07 -33.71 -22.87
N LYS A 557 56.72 -34.31 -21.73
CA LYS A 557 57.70 -34.60 -20.68
C LYS A 557 58.81 -35.47 -21.32
N PRO A 558 60.10 -35.09 -21.22
CA PRO A 558 61.17 -35.74 -21.98
C PRO A 558 61.34 -37.18 -21.53
N SER A 559 60.97 -38.13 -22.39
CA SER A 559 61.15 -39.57 -22.16
C SER A 559 62.60 -39.97 -22.48
N GLY A 560 63.51 -39.61 -21.57
CA GLY A 560 64.95 -39.87 -21.67
C GLY A 560 65.58 -40.23 -20.32
N SER A 561 66.66 -41.00 -20.35
CA SER A 561 67.31 -41.57 -19.15
C SER A 561 67.94 -40.53 -18.21
N PRO A 562 67.93 -40.75 -16.88
CA PRO A 562 68.30 -39.76 -15.87
C PRO A 562 69.82 -39.60 -15.71
N GLN A 563 70.47 -38.90 -16.64
CA GLN A 563 71.92 -38.61 -16.58
C GLN A 563 72.35 -37.17 -16.94
N ASN A 564 71.43 -36.25 -17.26
CA ASN A 564 71.76 -34.83 -17.52
C ASN A 564 70.60 -33.89 -17.11
N GLU A 565 70.00 -34.10 -15.93
CA GLU A 565 68.81 -33.36 -15.53
C GLU A 565 69.10 -31.87 -15.24
N ALA A 566 70.19 -31.54 -14.53
CA ALA A 566 70.46 -30.19 -14.02
C ALA A 566 70.59 -29.05 -15.06
N GLU A 567 71.16 -29.30 -16.25
CA GLU A 567 71.21 -28.29 -17.33
C GLU A 567 69.96 -28.33 -18.23
N SER A 568 69.17 -29.40 -18.17
CA SER A 568 67.98 -29.58 -19.01
C SER A 568 66.70 -29.06 -18.37
N THR A 569 66.59 -29.06 -17.03
CA THR A 569 65.47 -28.46 -16.30
C THR A 569 65.42 -26.95 -16.50
N ASP A 570 66.52 -26.23 -16.27
CA ASP A 570 66.56 -24.76 -16.43
C ASP A 570 66.21 -24.34 -17.88
N ALA A 571 66.65 -25.11 -18.88
CA ALA A 571 66.32 -24.87 -20.27
C ALA A 571 64.84 -25.18 -20.58
N ALA A 572 64.28 -26.25 -20.01
CA ALA A 572 62.88 -26.62 -20.17
C ALA A 572 61.94 -25.64 -19.45
N ASP A 573 62.25 -25.23 -18.22
CA ASP A 573 61.49 -24.27 -17.44
C ASP A 573 61.58 -22.85 -18.02
N THR A 574 62.73 -22.46 -18.59
CA THR A 574 62.84 -21.22 -19.38
C THR A 574 61.93 -21.26 -20.62
N GLN A 575 61.89 -22.38 -21.35
CA GLN A 575 61.00 -22.55 -22.50
C GLN A 575 59.52 -22.59 -22.08
N LEU A 576 59.18 -23.26 -20.99
CA LEU A 576 57.84 -23.34 -20.43
C LEU A 576 57.35 -21.95 -19.95
N THR A 577 58.22 -21.19 -19.29
CA THR A 577 57.96 -19.80 -18.88
C THR A 577 57.77 -18.89 -20.10
N ALA A 578 58.58 -19.04 -21.15
CA ALA A 578 58.40 -18.31 -22.40
C ALA A 578 57.08 -18.68 -23.13
N LEU A 579 56.64 -19.94 -23.04
CA LEU A 579 55.34 -20.38 -23.57
C LEU A 579 54.16 -19.83 -22.78
N TYR A 580 54.22 -19.81 -21.45
CA TYR A 580 53.20 -19.16 -20.62
C TYR A 580 53.16 -17.65 -20.87
N SER A 581 54.31 -16.97 -20.87
CA SER A 581 54.41 -15.54 -21.21
C SER A 581 53.78 -15.22 -22.59
N ARG A 582 54.00 -16.09 -23.59
CA ARG A 582 53.37 -15.95 -24.91
C ARG A 582 51.85 -16.18 -24.88
N GLN A 583 51.36 -17.15 -24.11
CA GLN A 583 49.92 -17.37 -23.95
C GLN A 583 49.26 -16.21 -23.22
N ASP A 584 49.93 -15.65 -22.21
CA ASP A 584 49.41 -14.54 -21.41
C ASP A 584 49.41 -13.23 -22.22
N ALA A 585 50.36 -13.03 -23.13
CA ALA A 585 50.29 -11.97 -24.14
C ALA A 585 49.11 -12.16 -25.12
N LEU A 586 48.76 -13.40 -25.49
CA LEU A 586 47.57 -13.69 -26.31
C LEU A 586 46.26 -13.48 -25.53
N ARG A 587 46.22 -13.85 -24.24
CA ARG A 587 45.10 -13.54 -23.32
C ARG A 587 44.94 -12.04 -23.12
N GLN A 588 46.02 -11.29 -22.97
CA GLN A 588 45.98 -9.82 -22.93
C GLN A 588 45.44 -9.25 -24.24
N THR A 589 45.91 -9.74 -25.39
CA THR A 589 45.40 -9.32 -26.71
C THR A 589 43.89 -9.61 -26.85
N LEU A 590 43.42 -10.75 -26.36
CA LEU A 590 42.00 -11.13 -26.33
C LEU A 590 41.19 -10.25 -25.37
N CYS A 591 41.74 -9.93 -24.19
CA CYS A 591 41.16 -9.00 -23.22
C CYS A 591 41.00 -7.61 -23.85
N GLU A 592 42.09 -7.01 -24.38
CA GLU A 592 42.04 -5.73 -25.08
C GLU A 592 41.03 -5.75 -26.24
N TYR A 593 40.98 -6.83 -27.03
CA TYR A 593 39.97 -6.97 -28.09
C TYR A 593 38.53 -7.00 -27.56
N ILE A 594 38.25 -7.73 -26.48
CA ILE A 594 36.92 -7.78 -25.84
C ILE A 594 36.56 -6.39 -25.29
N MET A 595 37.45 -5.77 -24.54
CA MET A 595 37.20 -4.53 -23.80
C MET A 595 36.98 -3.31 -24.72
N ASN A 596 37.55 -3.31 -25.93
CA ASN A 596 37.29 -2.29 -26.94
C ASN A 596 35.81 -2.15 -27.37
N ASP A 597 34.99 -3.21 -27.22
CA ASP A 597 33.54 -3.17 -27.48
C ASP A 597 32.83 -4.26 -26.67
N PHE A 598 32.88 -4.11 -25.35
CA PHE A 598 32.39 -5.12 -24.41
C PHE A 598 30.92 -5.52 -24.63
N PRO A 599 29.96 -4.61 -24.89
CA PRO A 599 28.55 -4.99 -25.07
C PRO A 599 28.30 -5.84 -26.33
N ALA A 600 29.02 -5.59 -27.43
CA ALA A 600 28.91 -6.44 -28.63
C ALA A 600 29.71 -7.75 -28.50
N ARG A 601 30.83 -7.73 -27.75
CA ARG A 601 31.77 -8.86 -27.59
C ARG A 601 31.49 -9.73 -26.36
N LEU A 602 30.45 -9.40 -25.58
CA LEU A 602 29.99 -10.12 -24.38
C LEU A 602 29.98 -11.65 -24.54
N ARG A 603 29.46 -12.17 -25.66
CA ARG A 603 29.37 -13.64 -25.90
C ARG A 603 30.74 -14.30 -26.01
N LEU A 604 31.73 -13.61 -26.57
CA LEU A 604 33.12 -14.08 -26.63
C LEU A 604 33.76 -14.07 -25.23
N ALA A 605 33.48 -13.06 -24.41
CA ALA A 605 33.96 -13.00 -23.03
C ALA A 605 33.41 -14.15 -22.16
N ILE A 606 32.10 -14.42 -22.24
CA ILE A 606 31.46 -15.55 -21.54
C ILE A 606 32.07 -16.88 -22.01
N THR A 607 32.31 -17.03 -23.31
CA THR A 607 32.88 -18.25 -23.90
C THR A 607 34.34 -18.46 -23.47
N TRP A 608 35.14 -17.38 -23.40
CA TRP A 608 36.50 -17.42 -22.90
C TRP A 608 36.55 -17.85 -21.43
N MET A 609 35.80 -17.18 -20.56
CA MET A 609 35.79 -17.47 -19.12
C MET A 609 35.31 -18.89 -18.80
N ASN A 610 34.29 -19.40 -19.50
CA ASN A 610 33.85 -20.79 -19.32
C ASN A 610 34.93 -21.81 -19.75
N GLU A 611 35.68 -21.57 -20.83
CA GLU A 611 36.77 -22.47 -21.25
C GLU A 611 38.03 -22.37 -20.38
N GLU A 612 38.36 -21.20 -19.81
CA GLU A 612 39.46 -21.10 -18.81
C GLU A 612 39.10 -21.83 -17.51
N TRP A 613 37.89 -21.64 -16.97
CA TRP A 613 37.42 -22.36 -15.78
C TRP A 613 37.44 -23.88 -15.97
N TYR A 614 36.98 -24.34 -17.15
CA TYR A 614 36.98 -25.75 -17.51
C TYR A 614 38.41 -26.30 -17.68
N ASN A 615 39.30 -25.54 -18.31
CA ASN A 615 40.72 -25.88 -18.44
C ASN A 615 41.42 -25.93 -17.07
N ASP A 616 41.22 -24.94 -16.20
CA ASP A 616 41.80 -24.91 -14.86
C ASP A 616 41.32 -26.09 -13.99
N ARG A 617 40.04 -26.48 -14.06
CA ARG A 617 39.56 -27.69 -13.36
C ARG A 617 40.21 -28.97 -13.88
N ILE A 618 40.35 -29.12 -15.20
CA ILE A 618 41.06 -30.28 -15.78
C ILE A 618 42.54 -30.27 -15.35
N ARG A 619 43.21 -29.12 -15.42
CA ARG A 619 44.65 -29.02 -15.13
C ARG A 619 44.95 -29.18 -13.65
N SER A 620 44.17 -28.58 -12.76
CA SER A 620 44.27 -28.79 -11.31
C SER A 620 44.08 -30.27 -10.92
N SER A 621 43.23 -31.01 -11.64
CA SER A 621 43.07 -32.46 -11.43
C SER A 621 44.24 -33.33 -11.92
N ALA A 622 45.13 -32.77 -12.75
CA ALA A 622 46.30 -33.47 -13.32
C ALA A 622 47.63 -33.06 -12.65
N ASP A 623 47.81 -31.76 -12.39
CA ASP A 623 48.98 -31.16 -11.76
C ASP A 623 48.49 -30.26 -10.59
N PRO A 624 48.60 -30.70 -9.31
CA PRO A 624 48.08 -29.95 -8.16
C PRO A 624 48.69 -28.55 -7.94
N ASN A 625 49.83 -28.27 -8.57
CA ASN A 625 50.54 -26.99 -8.52
C ASN A 625 50.13 -26.02 -9.67
N TRP A 626 49.04 -26.31 -10.39
CA TRP A 626 48.53 -25.48 -11.49
C TRP A 626 48.04 -24.11 -10.98
N ARG A 627 48.43 -23.03 -11.67
CA ARG A 627 48.03 -21.66 -11.33
C ARG A 627 46.57 -21.38 -11.74
N PRO A 628 45.74 -20.70 -10.92
CA PRO A 628 44.40 -20.30 -11.30
C PRO A 628 44.46 -19.15 -12.34
N ASN A 629 44.25 -19.49 -13.62
CA ASN A 629 44.16 -18.51 -14.69
C ASN A 629 42.79 -17.81 -14.66
N TYR A 630 41.72 -18.56 -14.34
CA TYR A 630 40.34 -18.05 -14.31
C TYR A 630 40.19 -16.82 -13.43
N GLU A 631 40.57 -16.91 -12.15
CA GLU A 631 40.44 -15.83 -11.16
C GLU A 631 41.31 -14.63 -11.56
N SER A 632 42.55 -14.88 -11.97
CA SER A 632 43.51 -13.87 -12.43
C SER A 632 42.96 -13.05 -13.60
N TRP A 633 42.48 -13.72 -14.66
CA TRP A 633 41.98 -13.07 -15.87
C TRP A 633 40.57 -12.52 -15.73
N LEU A 634 39.74 -13.07 -14.83
CA LEU A 634 38.46 -12.47 -14.45
C LEU A 634 38.66 -11.16 -13.69
N ASN A 635 39.52 -11.14 -12.66
CA ASN A 635 39.87 -9.91 -11.94
C ASN A 635 40.49 -8.86 -12.88
N GLN A 636 41.28 -9.27 -13.88
CA GLN A 636 41.80 -8.38 -14.91
C GLN A 636 40.72 -7.85 -15.88
N LEU A 637 39.74 -8.66 -16.28
CA LEU A 637 38.59 -8.22 -17.09
C LEU A 637 37.70 -7.24 -16.33
N VAL A 638 37.41 -7.48 -15.05
CA VAL A 638 36.55 -6.59 -14.27
C VAL A 638 37.27 -5.28 -13.94
N SER A 639 38.54 -5.32 -13.53
CA SER A 639 39.32 -4.08 -13.28
C SER A 639 39.52 -3.24 -14.56
N THR A 640 39.80 -3.85 -15.71
CA THR A 640 39.83 -3.09 -16.99
C THR A 640 38.45 -2.54 -17.38
N TYR A 641 37.34 -3.20 -17.00
CA TYR A 641 35.99 -2.62 -17.14
C TYR A 641 35.80 -1.38 -16.24
N GLN A 642 36.33 -1.39 -15.00
CA GLN A 642 36.32 -0.20 -14.13
C GLN A 642 37.11 0.96 -14.74
N THR A 643 38.33 0.73 -15.24
CA THR A 643 39.13 1.79 -15.88
C THR A 643 38.45 2.36 -17.13
N ILE A 644 37.68 1.56 -17.88
CA ILE A 644 36.89 2.02 -19.04
C ILE A 644 35.61 2.76 -18.63
N LEU A 645 35.07 2.51 -17.43
CA LEU A 645 34.02 3.35 -16.83
C LEU A 645 34.59 4.71 -16.41
N GLU A 646 35.81 4.75 -15.87
CA GLU A 646 36.51 5.99 -15.45
C GLU A 646 37.01 6.84 -16.62
N GLY A 647 37.46 6.21 -17.70
CA GLY A 647 38.01 6.91 -18.88
C GLY A 647 36.98 7.62 -19.76
N LYS A 648 35.68 7.54 -19.45
CA LYS A 648 34.60 8.18 -20.23
C LYS A 648 34.31 9.59 -19.72
N VAL A 649 34.68 10.59 -20.53
CA VAL A 649 34.59 12.02 -20.23
C VAL A 649 33.17 12.49 -19.85
N ASP A 650 32.13 11.82 -20.34
CA ASP A 650 30.76 11.96 -19.84
C ASP A 650 30.49 10.90 -18.76
N GLY A 651 30.64 11.29 -17.48
CA GLY A 651 30.47 10.45 -16.27
C GLY A 651 29.05 9.96 -15.99
N LYS A 652 28.43 9.27 -16.97
CA LYS A 652 27.16 8.54 -16.82
C LYS A 652 27.24 7.20 -17.53
N PRO A 653 27.22 6.05 -16.81
CA PRO A 653 26.91 4.78 -17.45
C PRO A 653 25.52 4.88 -18.10
N ASP A 654 25.38 4.51 -19.38
CA ASP A 654 24.08 4.50 -20.05
C ASP A 654 23.22 3.42 -19.36
N ASN A 655 22.15 3.83 -18.67
CA ASN A 655 21.31 3.00 -17.80
C ASN A 655 20.57 1.84 -18.52
N LYS A 656 20.92 1.57 -19.78
CA LYS A 656 20.47 0.46 -20.61
C LYS A 656 21.51 -0.67 -20.72
N ASP A 657 22.79 -0.37 -20.47
CA ASP A 657 23.87 -1.34 -20.67
C ASP A 657 23.92 -2.38 -19.55
N LYS A 658 23.15 -3.44 -19.76
CA LYS A 658 23.14 -4.64 -18.92
C LYS A 658 24.26 -5.63 -19.25
N ALA A 659 25.22 -5.31 -20.14
CA ALA A 659 26.24 -6.28 -20.56
C ALA A 659 27.07 -6.82 -19.39
N PHE A 660 27.51 -5.95 -18.47
CA PHE A 660 28.32 -6.36 -17.31
C PHE A 660 27.53 -7.19 -16.29
N SER A 661 26.28 -6.81 -16.02
CA SER A 661 25.38 -7.63 -15.18
C SER A 661 25.14 -9.01 -15.80
N ARG A 662 24.91 -9.09 -17.12
CA ARG A 662 24.75 -10.37 -17.83
C ARG A 662 26.03 -11.21 -17.83
N PHE A 663 27.19 -10.58 -18.01
CA PHE A 663 28.49 -11.26 -17.97
C PHE A 663 28.62 -12.08 -16.69
N LEU A 664 28.55 -11.45 -15.51
CA LEU A 664 28.65 -12.14 -14.22
C LEU A 664 27.49 -13.12 -13.96
N LEU A 665 26.31 -12.88 -14.55
CA LEU A 665 25.17 -13.80 -14.50
C LEU A 665 25.31 -15.06 -15.37
N ASP A 666 26.25 -15.09 -16.33
CA ASP A 666 26.51 -16.21 -17.24
C ASP A 666 27.87 -16.92 -16.97
N LEU A 667 28.63 -16.50 -15.95
CA LEU A 667 29.91 -17.13 -15.55
C LEU A 667 29.73 -18.44 -14.78
N PRO A 668 30.67 -19.40 -14.82
CA PRO A 668 30.57 -20.62 -14.01
C PRO A 668 30.73 -20.35 -12.51
N ASP A 669 31.56 -19.38 -12.14
CA ASP A 669 31.91 -19.05 -10.74
C ASP A 669 32.24 -17.56 -10.58
N VAL A 670 32.12 -16.99 -9.37
CA VAL A 670 32.40 -15.56 -9.11
C VAL A 670 33.17 -15.40 -7.79
N PRO A 671 34.48 -15.06 -7.82
CA PRO A 671 35.29 -14.89 -6.62
C PRO A 671 34.82 -13.76 -5.68
N SER A 672 35.18 -13.86 -4.41
CA SER A 672 34.95 -12.84 -3.37
C SER A 672 35.44 -11.45 -3.80
N ASP A 673 36.60 -11.38 -4.43
CA ASP A 673 37.21 -10.13 -4.90
C ASP A 673 36.28 -9.35 -5.84
N VAL A 674 35.52 -10.06 -6.67
CA VAL A 674 34.55 -9.46 -7.61
C VAL A 674 33.30 -8.97 -6.86
N LEU A 675 32.92 -9.63 -5.75
CA LEU A 675 31.82 -9.17 -4.88
C LEU A 675 32.22 -7.95 -4.03
N ASP A 676 33.45 -7.90 -3.54
CA ASP A 676 34.02 -6.72 -2.86
C ASP A 676 34.18 -5.55 -3.85
N MET A 677 34.66 -5.81 -5.07
CA MET A 677 34.72 -4.82 -6.14
C MET A 677 33.31 -4.31 -6.55
N LEU A 678 32.28 -5.16 -6.48
CA LEU A 678 30.87 -4.74 -6.62
C LEU A 678 30.37 -3.92 -5.42
N ARG A 679 30.93 -4.11 -4.21
CA ARG A 679 30.66 -3.26 -3.05
C ARG A 679 31.19 -1.84 -3.32
N ASP A 680 32.43 -1.70 -3.77
CA ASP A 680 33.06 -0.41 -4.08
C ASP A 680 32.32 0.34 -5.21
N LEU A 681 32.00 -0.37 -6.30
CA LEU A 681 31.16 0.15 -7.39
C LEU A 681 29.75 0.59 -6.95
N SER A 682 29.28 0.15 -5.78
CA SER A 682 28.01 0.56 -5.18
C SER A 682 28.13 1.79 -4.27
N VAL A 683 29.34 2.15 -3.82
CA VAL A 683 29.64 3.36 -3.03
C VAL A 683 29.90 4.56 -3.95
N GLU A 684 30.55 4.35 -5.09
CA GLU A 684 30.85 5.42 -6.06
C GLU A 684 29.58 6.03 -6.69
N ALA A 685 29.30 7.31 -6.43
CA ALA A 685 28.03 7.95 -6.79
C ALA A 685 27.63 7.87 -8.29
N GLU A 686 28.60 7.84 -9.22
CA GLU A 686 28.33 7.73 -10.67
C GLU A 686 28.16 6.28 -11.13
N LYS A 687 28.88 5.33 -10.51
CA LYS A 687 28.85 3.89 -10.85
C LYS A 687 27.77 3.11 -10.07
N MET A 688 27.25 3.69 -8.97
CA MET A 688 26.29 3.13 -8.01
C MET A 688 25.14 2.35 -8.64
N HIS A 689 24.60 2.79 -9.78
CA HIS A 689 23.51 2.07 -10.46
C HIS A 689 23.94 0.69 -10.96
N VAL A 690 25.18 0.55 -11.46
CA VAL A 690 25.72 -0.71 -12.01
C VAL A 690 25.96 -1.71 -10.88
N GLY A 691 26.57 -1.28 -9.77
CA GLY A 691 26.78 -2.12 -8.58
C GLY A 691 25.46 -2.67 -8.02
N PHE A 692 24.52 -1.79 -7.63
CA PHE A 692 23.23 -2.22 -7.07
C PHE A 692 22.32 -2.98 -8.05
N THR A 693 22.41 -2.74 -9.37
CA THR A 693 21.65 -3.56 -10.34
C THR A 693 22.24 -4.95 -10.49
N THR A 694 23.57 -5.07 -10.52
CA THR A 694 24.28 -6.34 -10.69
C THR A 694 24.12 -7.22 -9.45
N LEU A 695 24.38 -6.69 -8.24
CA LEU A 695 24.17 -7.42 -6.98
C LEU A 695 22.72 -7.91 -6.82
N ARG A 696 21.73 -7.05 -7.13
CA ARG A 696 20.30 -7.42 -7.09
C ARG A 696 19.97 -8.55 -8.06
N ASP A 697 20.45 -8.48 -9.30
CA ASP A 697 20.10 -9.45 -10.32
C ASP A 697 20.82 -10.80 -10.05
N ILE A 698 22.04 -10.79 -9.47
CA ILE A 698 22.70 -11.99 -8.90
C ILE A 698 21.84 -12.63 -7.78
N VAL A 699 21.41 -11.86 -6.77
CA VAL A 699 20.58 -12.38 -5.66
C VAL A 699 19.27 -13.03 -6.16
N LEU A 700 18.70 -12.50 -7.22
CA LEU A 700 17.50 -13.06 -7.85
C LEU A 700 17.81 -14.33 -8.64
N GLU A 701 18.70 -14.25 -9.63
CA GLU A 701 18.86 -15.26 -10.68
C GLU A 701 19.86 -16.38 -10.33
N ARG A 702 20.75 -16.18 -9.35
CA ARG A 702 21.78 -17.17 -8.94
C ARG A 702 21.61 -17.66 -7.49
N PRO A 703 21.05 -18.86 -7.26
CA PRO A 703 20.86 -19.40 -5.91
C PRO A 703 22.12 -19.66 -5.10
N SER A 704 23.26 -19.98 -5.73
CA SER A 704 24.53 -20.28 -5.06
C SER A 704 25.12 -19.02 -4.39
N LEU A 705 25.36 -17.98 -5.19
CA LEU A 705 25.95 -16.71 -4.74
C LEU A 705 24.96 -15.81 -3.98
N ARG A 706 23.72 -16.27 -3.77
CA ARG A 706 22.62 -15.48 -3.18
C ARG A 706 22.95 -14.98 -1.78
N ALA A 707 23.53 -15.82 -0.93
CA ALA A 707 23.82 -15.47 0.46
C ALA A 707 24.92 -14.41 0.55
N GLU A 708 25.97 -14.54 -0.26
CA GLU A 708 27.13 -13.64 -0.28
C GLU A 708 26.77 -12.28 -0.90
N ALA A 709 26.10 -12.28 -2.07
CA ALA A 709 25.63 -11.06 -2.71
C ALA A 709 24.56 -10.34 -1.86
N LEU A 710 23.73 -11.08 -1.09
CA LEU A 710 22.84 -10.49 -0.10
C LEU A 710 23.63 -9.90 1.08
N ARG A 711 24.66 -10.58 1.59
CA ARG A 711 25.52 -10.06 2.67
C ARG A 711 26.17 -8.73 2.28
N VAL A 712 26.73 -8.62 1.08
CA VAL A 712 27.28 -7.35 0.56
C VAL A 712 26.22 -6.25 0.50
N LEU A 713 25.00 -6.56 0.04
CA LEU A 713 23.89 -5.60 0.05
C LEU A 713 23.43 -5.21 1.46
N LEU A 714 23.52 -6.12 2.43
CA LEU A 714 23.18 -5.90 3.83
C LEU A 714 24.26 -5.07 4.55
N ASP A 715 25.55 -5.31 4.31
CA ASP A 715 26.65 -4.43 4.75
C ASP A 715 26.43 -3.00 4.25
N LEU A 716 26.05 -2.83 2.97
CA LEU A 716 25.75 -1.52 2.40
C LEU A 716 24.51 -0.84 3.03
N THR A 717 23.67 -1.55 3.82
CA THR A 717 22.61 -0.93 4.63
C THR A 717 23.11 -0.32 5.95
N THR A 718 24.37 -0.53 6.35
CA THR A 718 24.98 0.11 7.53
C THR A 718 26.02 1.19 7.17
N HIS A 719 26.40 1.28 5.89
CA HIS A 719 27.35 2.26 5.33
C HIS A 719 27.12 3.70 5.83
N PRO A 720 28.17 4.50 6.14
CA PRO A 720 28.02 5.83 6.74
C PRO A 720 27.33 6.86 5.84
N ASP A 721 27.61 6.90 4.52
CA ASP A 721 26.88 7.77 3.59
C ASP A 721 25.41 7.36 3.46
N SER A 722 24.53 8.36 3.54
CA SER A 722 23.09 8.22 3.45
C SER A 722 22.55 7.95 2.03
N VAL A 723 23.26 8.29 0.97
CA VAL A 723 22.80 8.02 -0.42
C VAL A 723 22.94 6.53 -0.71
N THR A 724 24.15 6.01 -0.52
CA THR A 724 24.52 4.59 -0.64
C THR A 724 23.63 3.72 0.25
N ARG A 725 23.51 4.09 1.55
CA ARG A 725 22.69 3.35 2.52
C ARG A 725 21.22 3.29 2.10
N ARG A 726 20.64 4.39 1.60
CA ARG A 726 19.26 4.40 1.09
C ARG A 726 19.10 3.64 -0.22
N ALA A 727 20.10 3.59 -1.09
CA ALA A 727 20.07 2.79 -2.30
C ALA A 727 20.07 1.28 -1.98
N ALA A 728 20.89 0.85 -1.01
CA ALA A 728 20.90 -0.51 -0.47
C ALA A 728 19.53 -0.86 0.16
N ILE A 729 19.05 -0.06 1.11
CA ILE A 729 17.75 -0.28 1.79
C ILE A 729 16.60 -0.33 0.77
N ASN A 730 16.54 0.56 -0.23
CA ASN A 730 15.50 0.54 -1.27
C ASN A 730 15.65 -0.61 -2.29
N THR A 731 16.74 -1.36 -2.25
CA THR A 731 16.92 -2.61 -3.00
C THR A 731 16.48 -3.80 -2.16
N VAL A 732 17.06 -3.95 -0.96
CA VAL A 732 16.77 -5.04 0.01
C VAL A 732 15.28 -5.08 0.39
N ARG A 733 14.68 -3.92 0.68
CA ARG A 733 13.25 -3.77 1.03
C ARG A 733 12.26 -4.26 -0.04
N ARG A 734 12.71 -4.60 -1.26
CA ARG A 734 11.84 -5.13 -2.33
C ARG A 734 11.43 -6.58 -2.09
N TRP A 735 12.31 -7.38 -1.47
CA TRP A 735 12.09 -8.80 -1.20
C TRP A 735 11.22 -9.07 0.04
N VAL A 736 11.01 -8.04 0.86
CA VAL A 736 10.23 -8.08 2.10
C VAL A 736 8.82 -7.50 1.86
N PRO A 737 7.70 -8.07 2.36
CA PRO A 737 7.56 -9.43 2.88
C PRO A 737 7.38 -10.48 1.76
N GLY A 738 7.61 -11.74 2.08
CA GLY A 738 7.07 -12.90 1.37
C GLY A 738 7.97 -13.54 0.30
N ALA A 739 9.23 -13.12 0.14
CA ALA A 739 10.19 -13.78 -0.74
C ALA A 739 11.21 -14.62 0.06
N GLU A 740 10.81 -15.78 0.57
CA GLU A 740 11.74 -16.69 1.24
C GLU A 740 12.77 -17.29 0.25
N PRO A 741 14.03 -17.55 0.66
CA PRO A 741 14.60 -17.34 2.01
C PRO A 741 15.14 -15.92 2.25
N LEU A 742 14.90 -14.96 1.36
CA LEU A 742 15.42 -13.59 1.51
C LEU A 742 14.71 -12.84 2.65
N ASP A 743 13.40 -13.03 2.80
CA ASP A 743 12.61 -12.31 3.82
C ASP A 743 13.08 -12.65 5.25
N SER A 744 13.28 -13.93 5.58
CA SER A 744 13.90 -14.37 6.84
C SER A 744 15.31 -13.79 7.04
N MET A 745 16.25 -14.02 6.11
CA MET A 745 17.63 -13.50 6.23
C MET A 745 17.70 -11.98 6.46
N ILE A 746 16.81 -11.20 5.84
CA ILE A 746 16.75 -9.75 5.99
C ILE A 746 16.15 -9.34 7.34
N ARG A 747 15.16 -10.09 7.86
CA ARG A 747 14.58 -9.87 9.20
C ARG A 747 15.62 -10.10 10.30
N ASP A 748 16.31 -11.23 10.24
CA ASP A 748 17.25 -11.66 11.29
C ASP A 748 18.41 -10.67 11.41
N PHE A 749 19.00 -10.26 10.28
CA PHE A 749 20.03 -9.22 10.23
C PHE A 749 19.55 -7.87 10.80
N ALA A 750 18.33 -7.43 10.44
CA ALA A 750 17.78 -6.17 10.92
C ALA A 750 17.49 -6.19 12.44
N LEU A 751 17.13 -7.34 13.01
CA LEU A 751 16.94 -7.53 14.44
C LEU A 751 18.29 -7.64 15.19
N GLN A 752 19.28 -8.34 14.64
CA GLN A 752 20.61 -8.45 15.25
C GLN A 752 21.33 -7.09 15.32
N ILE A 753 21.16 -6.21 14.32
CA ILE A 753 21.66 -4.84 14.40
C ILE A 753 20.93 -4.03 15.48
N LEU A 754 19.61 -4.22 15.67
CA LEU A 754 18.88 -3.57 16.76
C LEU A 754 19.43 -4.00 18.13
N ARG A 755 19.77 -5.28 18.30
CA ARG A 755 20.38 -5.81 19.54
C ARG A 755 21.72 -5.16 19.87
N ARG A 756 22.52 -4.74 18.87
CA ARG A 756 23.78 -3.98 19.09
C ARG A 756 23.58 -2.64 19.83
N LEU A 757 22.35 -2.07 19.84
CA LEU A 757 22.01 -0.85 20.59
C LEU A 757 21.62 -1.08 22.06
N GLN A 758 21.43 -2.34 22.47
CA GLN A 758 21.06 -2.70 23.85
C GLN A 758 22.28 -2.64 24.78
N LYS A 759 22.07 -2.31 26.06
CA LYS A 759 23.11 -2.34 27.09
C LYS A 759 23.66 -3.77 27.24
N ARG A 760 24.96 -3.96 27.02
CA ARG A 760 25.63 -5.20 27.43
C ARG A 760 25.55 -5.37 28.95
N PRO A 761 25.28 -6.56 29.49
CA PRO A 761 25.51 -6.83 30.91
C PRO A 761 27.02 -6.74 31.18
N SER A 762 27.40 -5.86 32.12
CA SER A 762 28.81 -5.67 32.48
C SER A 762 29.40 -6.95 33.05
N GLN A 763 30.38 -7.55 32.37
CA GLN A 763 31.25 -8.52 33.03
C GLN A 763 32.05 -7.80 34.10
N GLU A 764 31.88 -8.20 35.36
CA GLU A 764 32.61 -7.59 36.48
C GLU A 764 34.12 -7.87 36.37
N SER A 765 34.91 -6.83 36.60
CA SER A 765 36.37 -6.90 36.53
C SER A 765 36.95 -7.77 37.65
N LYS A 766 37.35 -9.00 37.34
CA LYS A 766 38.31 -9.75 38.18
C LYS A 766 39.73 -9.41 37.74
N GLY A 767 40.44 -8.68 38.62
CA GLY A 767 41.83 -8.27 38.41
C GLY A 767 42.83 -9.43 38.52
N SER A 768 44.08 -9.15 38.14
CA SER A 768 45.20 -10.08 38.10
C SER A 768 45.59 -10.66 39.47
N ASN A 769 45.69 -12.00 39.57
CA ASN A 769 46.89 -12.74 40.06
C ASN A 769 46.57 -14.23 40.28
N GLY A 770 47.55 -15.12 40.03
CA GLY A 770 47.48 -16.54 40.42
C GLY A 770 48.07 -17.48 39.38
N GLN A 771 48.72 -18.57 39.82
CA GLN A 771 49.34 -19.60 38.98
C GLN A 771 48.76 -20.99 39.26
N ALA A 772 48.84 -21.84 38.23
CA ALA A 772 48.94 -23.31 38.28
C ALA A 772 47.71 -24.18 38.64
N ASN A 773 47.57 -25.23 37.81
CA ASN A 773 47.04 -26.59 38.00
C ASN A 773 45.89 -26.87 39.01
N GLY A 774 44.83 -27.48 38.48
CA GLY A 774 43.87 -28.31 39.21
C GLY A 774 42.97 -29.07 38.23
N GLU A 775 42.80 -30.38 38.43
CA GLU A 775 41.83 -31.22 37.70
C GLU A 775 40.57 -31.46 38.57
N ALA A 776 39.56 -32.12 38.00
CA ALA A 776 38.29 -32.54 38.64
C ALA A 776 37.27 -31.40 38.93
N GLU A 777 35.95 -31.62 38.87
CA GLU A 777 35.18 -32.77 38.35
C GLU A 777 33.79 -32.30 37.86
N ASP A 778 32.99 -33.22 37.31
CA ASP A 778 31.65 -32.97 36.73
C ASP A 778 30.57 -32.85 37.82
N ASP A 779 29.57 -31.96 37.62
CA ASP A 779 28.19 -32.12 38.10
C ASP A 779 27.25 -30.96 37.71
N ASN A 780 26.06 -31.31 37.22
CA ASN A 780 24.83 -30.50 36.93
C ASN A 780 24.55 -30.06 35.47
N MET A 781 24.06 -31.01 34.66
CA MET A 781 23.28 -30.72 33.45
C MET A 781 21.79 -30.47 33.76
N GLU A 782 21.36 -29.24 34.08
CA GLU A 782 19.94 -28.83 33.92
C GLU A 782 19.72 -27.31 33.78
N ASP A 783 20.11 -26.70 32.65
CA ASP A 783 19.26 -25.72 31.96
C ASP A 783 19.66 -25.58 30.47
N GLY A 784 18.68 -25.31 29.61
CA GLY A 784 18.81 -25.26 28.15
C GLY A 784 19.27 -23.91 27.60
N GLN A 785 20.35 -23.32 28.15
CA GLN A 785 20.86 -22.05 27.64
C GLN A 785 21.50 -22.21 26.26
N LEU A 786 20.88 -21.56 25.26
CA LEU A 786 21.42 -21.42 23.91
C LEU A 786 22.81 -20.74 23.95
N PRO A 787 23.73 -21.08 23.03
CA PRO A 787 25.00 -20.37 22.91
C PRO A 787 24.79 -18.85 22.73
N PRO A 788 25.71 -18.00 23.21
CA PRO A 788 25.67 -16.58 22.90
C PRO A 788 25.83 -16.39 21.40
N GLU A 789 24.74 -16.04 20.71
CA GLU A 789 24.73 -15.80 19.26
C GLU A 789 25.79 -14.74 18.89
N GLU A 790 26.75 -15.11 18.05
CA GLU A 790 27.81 -14.21 17.60
C GLU A 790 27.19 -13.02 16.86
N LEU A 791 27.29 -11.83 17.46
CA LEU A 791 26.75 -10.60 16.89
C LEU A 791 27.42 -10.32 15.53
N ILE A 792 26.63 -10.28 14.45
CA ILE A 792 27.17 -10.04 13.10
C ILE A 792 28.02 -8.76 13.08
N GLN A 793 29.26 -8.93 12.64
CA GLN A 793 30.18 -7.87 12.29
C GLN A 793 29.92 -7.43 10.84
N THR A 794 29.64 -6.14 10.66
CA THR A 794 29.57 -5.48 9.34
C THR A 794 30.73 -4.49 9.21
N PRO A 795 31.37 -4.32 8.04
CA PRO A 795 32.57 -3.48 7.89
C PRO A 795 32.44 -2.01 8.32
N TYR A 796 31.22 -1.51 8.46
CA TYR A 796 30.92 -0.08 8.68
C TYR A 796 30.44 0.27 10.09
N LEU A 797 30.28 -0.70 10.99
CA LEU A 797 29.80 -0.47 12.36
C LEU A 797 30.86 -0.87 13.40
N SER A 798 31.27 0.09 14.22
CA SER A 798 32.09 -0.17 15.41
C SER A 798 31.35 -1.08 16.40
N ASP A 799 32.10 -1.97 17.07
CA ASP A 799 31.53 -2.87 18.09
C ASP A 799 31.19 -2.18 19.41
N ASP A 800 31.73 -0.98 19.69
CA ASP A 800 31.39 -0.18 20.86
C ASP A 800 30.74 1.16 20.47
N ILE A 801 29.61 1.47 21.09
CA ILE A 801 28.90 2.76 20.94
C ILE A 801 29.51 3.76 21.92
N GLN A 802 30.16 4.79 21.39
CA GLN A 802 30.64 5.91 22.21
C GLN A 802 29.44 6.66 22.80
N LEU A 803 29.44 6.87 24.13
CA LEU A 803 28.39 7.59 24.85
C LEU A 803 28.88 9.02 25.21
N PRO A 804 28.08 10.08 24.99
CA PRO A 804 26.72 10.10 24.45
C PRO A 804 26.63 9.69 22.97
N ALA A 805 25.65 8.84 22.63
CA ALA A 805 25.54 8.27 21.29
C ALA A 805 25.18 9.31 20.23
N GLU A 806 25.98 9.43 19.17
CA GLU A 806 25.63 10.31 18.07
C GLU A 806 24.42 9.79 17.28
N LYS A 807 23.52 10.71 16.94
CA LYS A 807 22.31 10.42 16.13
C LYS A 807 22.63 9.87 14.73
N SER A 808 23.81 10.17 14.18
CA SER A 808 24.41 9.60 12.97
C SER A 808 24.60 8.08 13.09
N HIS A 809 25.28 7.63 14.14
CA HIS A 809 25.56 6.21 14.38
C HIS A 809 24.30 5.44 14.78
N VAL A 810 23.41 6.03 15.60
CA VAL A 810 22.11 5.41 15.91
C VAL A 810 21.25 5.27 14.64
N LEU A 811 21.27 6.24 13.72
CA LEU A 811 20.57 6.16 12.44
C LEU A 811 21.04 4.96 11.59
N GLN A 812 22.35 4.72 11.48
CA GLN A 812 22.90 3.59 10.71
C GLN A 812 22.36 2.23 11.21
N HIS A 813 22.15 2.09 12.52
CA HIS A 813 21.59 0.87 13.12
C HIS A 813 20.08 0.71 12.89
N VAL A 814 19.30 1.79 12.79
CA VAL A 814 17.82 1.72 12.72
C VAL A 814 17.19 2.05 11.36
N GLU A 815 17.90 2.66 10.41
CA GLU A 815 17.31 3.12 9.13
C GLU A 815 16.76 1.96 8.28
N LEU A 816 17.42 0.79 8.29
CA LEU A 816 16.88 -0.44 7.66
C LEU A 816 15.59 -0.88 8.34
N LEU A 817 15.62 -1.12 9.66
CA LEU A 817 14.48 -1.62 10.42
C LEU A 817 13.26 -0.68 10.33
N PHE A 818 13.47 0.63 10.40
CA PHE A 818 12.43 1.63 10.20
C PHE A 818 11.84 1.54 8.78
N ALA A 819 12.66 1.40 7.73
CA ALA A 819 12.16 1.24 6.37
C ALA A 819 11.36 -0.07 6.18
N LEU A 820 11.78 -1.16 6.83
CA LEU A 820 11.04 -2.44 6.81
C LEU A 820 9.71 -2.34 7.59
N SER A 821 9.69 -1.66 8.73
CA SER A 821 8.49 -1.55 9.59
C SER A 821 7.29 -0.84 8.94
N VAL A 822 7.53 0.00 7.92
CA VAL A 822 6.48 0.59 7.05
C VAL A 822 5.73 -0.49 6.25
N LYS A 823 6.36 -1.62 5.96
CA LYS A 823 5.73 -2.78 5.29
C LYS A 823 5.23 -3.83 6.28
N ILE A 824 5.98 -4.07 7.36
CA ILE A 824 5.65 -5.06 8.39
C ILE A 824 5.59 -4.35 9.75
N PRO A 825 4.40 -3.94 10.22
CA PRO A 825 4.26 -3.25 11.50
C PRO A 825 4.67 -4.07 12.73
N GLU A 826 4.90 -5.38 12.60
CA GLU A 826 5.35 -6.28 13.67
C GLU A 826 6.73 -5.91 14.22
N PHE A 827 7.64 -5.37 13.39
CA PHE A 827 8.94 -4.85 13.83
C PHE A 827 8.83 -3.72 14.88
N LEU A 828 7.67 -3.08 15.01
CA LEU A 828 7.44 -2.09 16.06
C LEU A 828 7.42 -2.72 17.46
N ASP A 829 7.05 -4.00 17.60
CA ASP A 829 7.07 -4.70 18.89
C ASP A 829 8.51 -4.79 19.41
N GLU A 830 9.42 -5.26 18.56
CA GLU A 830 10.85 -5.43 18.86
C GLU A 830 11.54 -4.09 19.16
N ILE A 831 11.16 -3.02 18.44
CA ILE A 831 11.62 -1.65 18.72
C ILE A 831 11.17 -1.22 20.13
N PHE A 832 9.89 -1.37 20.46
CA PHE A 832 9.35 -0.95 21.76
C PHE A 832 9.87 -1.80 22.93
N ALA A 833 10.06 -3.10 22.73
CA ALA A 833 10.67 -3.99 23.72
C ALA A 833 12.14 -3.62 23.97
N SER A 834 12.95 -3.55 22.91
CA SER A 834 14.38 -3.24 22.98
C SER A 834 14.66 -1.86 23.54
N TYR A 835 13.79 -0.87 23.27
CA TYR A 835 13.96 0.53 23.71
C TYR A 835 14.26 0.67 25.21
N SER A 836 13.58 -0.14 26.04
CA SER A 836 13.76 -0.15 27.49
C SER A 836 15.17 -0.56 27.96
N GLN A 837 15.91 -1.27 27.10
CA GLN A 837 17.24 -1.83 27.39
C GLN A 837 18.39 -0.97 26.83
N MET A 838 18.09 0.15 26.17
CA MET A 838 19.08 1.05 25.55
C MET A 838 19.50 2.18 26.49
N ASP A 839 20.61 2.84 26.17
CA ASP A 839 21.07 4.03 26.90
C ASP A 839 20.26 5.30 26.60
N VAL A 840 20.22 6.24 27.55
CA VAL A 840 19.34 7.43 27.47
C VAL A 840 19.61 8.28 26.22
N SER A 841 20.87 8.43 25.81
CA SER A 841 21.22 9.14 24.57
C SER A 841 20.76 8.41 23.30
N VAL A 842 20.78 7.07 23.30
CA VAL A 842 20.23 6.24 22.21
C VAL A 842 18.69 6.34 22.20
N GLN A 843 18.06 6.32 23.38
CA GLN A 843 16.62 6.50 23.56
C GLN A 843 16.12 7.86 23.04
N GLU A 844 16.86 8.94 23.27
CA GLU A 844 16.58 10.29 22.74
C GLU A 844 16.78 10.36 21.22
N ALA A 845 17.87 9.78 20.70
CA ALA A 845 18.12 9.68 19.26
C ALA A 845 16.97 8.93 18.54
N ILE A 846 16.50 7.81 19.10
CA ILE A 846 15.36 7.04 18.57
C ILE A 846 14.05 7.83 18.63
N GLN A 847 13.72 8.53 19.74
CA GLN A 847 12.54 9.42 19.79
C GLN A 847 12.57 10.49 18.69
N SER A 848 13.76 11.01 18.36
CA SER A 848 13.93 11.97 17.28
C SER A 848 13.71 11.31 15.91
N LEU A 849 14.37 10.18 15.64
CA LEU A 849 14.38 9.50 14.34
C LEU A 849 13.05 8.82 13.99
N ILE A 850 12.33 8.25 14.96
CA ILE A 850 11.04 7.56 14.74
C ILE A 850 9.95 8.50 14.17
N THR A 851 10.13 9.82 14.28
CA THR A 851 9.19 10.84 13.78
C THR A 851 8.80 10.62 12.32
N ALA A 852 9.75 10.28 11.45
CA ALA A 852 9.48 10.06 10.02
C ALA A 852 8.66 8.77 9.79
N LEU A 853 8.97 7.71 10.54
CA LEU A 853 8.26 6.43 10.50
C LEU A 853 6.80 6.61 10.92
N VAL A 854 6.55 7.22 12.08
CA VAL A 854 5.18 7.45 12.61
C VAL A 854 4.34 8.27 11.65
N LYS A 855 4.89 9.35 11.07
CA LYS A 855 4.18 10.16 10.05
C LYS A 855 3.91 9.41 8.75
N SER A 856 4.69 8.37 8.42
CA SER A 856 4.43 7.49 7.25
C SER A 856 3.42 6.37 7.52
N LEU A 857 3.29 5.90 8.77
CA LEU A 857 2.33 4.86 9.18
C LEU A 857 0.91 5.42 9.40
N GLY A 858 0.81 6.66 9.89
CA GLY A 858 -0.46 7.34 10.17
C GLY A 858 -1.14 6.92 11.48
N SER A 859 -2.04 7.77 11.97
CA SER A 859 -2.73 7.62 13.26
C SER A 859 -3.75 6.47 13.32
N ASN A 860 -4.14 5.92 12.17
CA ASN A 860 -5.09 4.81 12.07
C ASN A 860 -4.41 3.43 11.98
N ASN A 861 -3.09 3.34 12.17
CA ASN A 861 -2.37 2.06 12.12
C ASN A 861 -2.70 1.19 13.35
N GLY A 862 -3.51 0.14 13.14
CA GLY A 862 -4.00 -0.72 14.22
C GLY A 862 -2.92 -1.40 15.07
N LYS A 863 -1.74 -1.70 14.50
CA LYS A 863 -0.63 -2.29 15.26
C LYS A 863 0.04 -1.26 16.16
N LEU A 864 0.28 -0.06 15.66
CA LEU A 864 0.84 1.04 16.46
C LEU A 864 -0.13 1.50 17.55
N LEU A 865 -1.44 1.53 17.28
CA LEU A 865 -2.47 1.73 18.31
C LEU A 865 -2.46 0.60 19.36
N THR A 866 -2.33 -0.66 18.93
CA THR A 866 -2.20 -1.80 19.87
C THR A 866 -0.98 -1.63 20.78
N LEU A 867 0.18 -1.26 20.22
CA LEU A 867 1.40 -0.99 21.00
C LEU A 867 1.28 0.19 21.96
N MET A 868 0.53 1.24 21.60
CA MET A 868 0.20 2.29 22.57
C MET A 868 -0.58 1.72 23.76
N ARG A 869 -1.56 0.84 23.52
CA ARG A 869 -2.34 0.19 24.59
C ARG A 869 -1.50 -0.80 25.42
N THR A 870 -0.67 -1.62 24.78
CA THR A 870 0.12 -2.68 25.45
C THR A 870 1.55 -2.26 25.78
N CYS A 871 1.81 -0.95 25.80
CA CYS A 871 3.15 -0.35 25.89
C CYS A 871 4.05 -1.05 26.96
N PRO A 872 5.23 -1.56 26.57
CA PRO A 872 6.22 -2.08 27.51
C PRO A 872 6.60 -1.07 28.62
N ARG A 873 7.00 -1.58 29.78
CA ARG A 873 7.53 -0.73 30.86
C ARG A 873 8.86 -0.12 30.40
N GLY A 874 8.99 1.20 30.50
CA GLY A 874 10.17 1.94 30.04
C GLY A 874 10.06 2.53 28.62
N SER A 875 9.13 2.10 27.77
CA SER A 875 8.86 2.72 26.46
C SER A 875 7.81 3.84 26.49
N GLU A 876 7.45 4.32 27.68
CA GLU A 876 6.41 5.35 27.88
C GLU A 876 6.79 6.70 27.26
N SER A 877 8.07 7.09 27.33
CA SER A 877 8.58 8.29 26.66
C SER A 877 8.48 8.21 25.13
N LEU A 878 8.71 7.02 24.56
CA LEU A 878 8.51 6.75 23.14
C LEU A 878 7.02 6.81 22.76
N ALA A 879 6.13 6.22 23.57
CA ALA A 879 4.68 6.28 23.36
C ALA A 879 4.12 7.72 23.44
N LEU A 880 4.64 8.53 24.36
CA LEU A 880 4.31 9.96 24.47
C LEU A 880 4.77 10.72 23.22
N ARG A 881 5.96 10.41 22.68
CA ARG A 881 6.45 11.01 21.44
C ARG A 881 5.57 10.62 20.24
N VAL A 882 5.17 9.34 20.12
CA VAL A 882 4.21 8.87 19.10
C VAL A 882 2.87 9.62 19.19
N LEU A 883 2.30 9.70 20.40
CA LEU A 883 1.05 10.44 20.65
C LEU A 883 1.17 11.90 20.18
N THR A 884 2.24 12.58 20.59
CA THR A 884 2.52 13.98 20.20
C THR A 884 2.53 14.13 18.67
N ILE A 885 3.22 13.22 17.96
CA ILE A 885 3.32 13.24 16.49
C ILE A 885 1.95 13.11 15.80
N PHE A 886 1.03 12.29 16.33
CA PHE A 886 -0.33 12.19 15.78
C PHE A 886 -1.15 13.47 15.96
N THR A 887 -0.82 14.29 16.96
CA THR A 887 -1.51 15.56 17.28
C THR A 887 -0.81 16.81 16.76
N GLU A 888 0.40 16.71 16.19
CA GLU A 888 1.18 17.86 15.69
C GLU A 888 0.47 18.64 14.56
N HIS A 889 -0.40 17.99 13.77
CA HIS A 889 -0.96 18.55 12.53
C HIS A 889 -2.47 18.27 12.30
N GLY A 890 -3.21 17.80 13.30
CA GLY A 890 -4.63 17.46 13.14
C GLY A 890 -5.32 17.10 14.45
N ARG A 891 -6.65 16.98 14.41
CA ARG A 891 -7.44 16.55 15.57
C ARG A 891 -7.15 15.07 15.87
N PRO A 892 -6.91 14.67 17.13
CA PRO A 892 -6.83 13.27 17.51
C PRO A 892 -8.14 12.52 17.15
N SER A 893 -8.02 11.27 16.72
CA SER A 893 -9.20 10.44 16.42
C SER A 893 -9.90 10.00 17.72
N SER A 894 -11.22 9.84 17.69
CA SER A 894 -12.00 9.38 18.85
C SER A 894 -11.52 8.02 19.41
N GLN A 895 -10.98 7.15 18.54
CA GLN A 895 -10.31 5.91 18.93
C GLN A 895 -9.03 6.16 19.76
N LEU A 896 -8.19 7.12 19.35
CA LEU A 896 -6.99 7.52 20.09
C LEU A 896 -7.34 8.17 21.44
N VAL A 897 -8.38 9.01 21.47
CA VAL A 897 -8.91 9.60 22.71
C VAL A 897 -9.40 8.51 23.67
N ALA A 898 -10.22 7.57 23.21
CA ALA A 898 -10.70 6.46 24.03
C ALA A 898 -9.57 5.54 24.53
N LEU A 899 -8.55 5.30 23.70
CA LEU A 899 -7.38 4.49 24.04
C LEU A 899 -6.53 5.14 25.14
N VAL A 900 -6.31 6.45 25.08
CA VAL A 900 -5.56 7.17 26.13
C VAL A 900 -6.38 7.37 27.41
N LYS A 901 -7.70 7.60 27.31
CA LYS A 901 -8.62 7.54 28.48
C LYS A 901 -8.50 6.17 29.19
N GLY A 902 -8.52 5.07 28.43
CA GLY A 902 -8.32 3.71 28.95
C GLY A 902 -6.97 3.53 29.63
N LEU A 903 -5.87 3.83 28.94
CA LEU A 903 -4.50 3.73 29.46
C LEU A 903 -4.29 4.44 30.80
N ILE A 904 -4.83 5.65 30.96
CA ILE A 904 -4.68 6.46 32.19
C ILE A 904 -5.55 5.95 33.34
N SER A 905 -6.59 5.16 33.05
CA SER A 905 -7.36 4.43 34.06
C SER A 905 -6.77 3.06 34.43
N GLU A 906 -6.09 2.40 33.48
CA GLU A 906 -5.41 1.10 33.67
C GLU A 906 -3.99 1.25 34.27
N ARG A 907 -3.33 2.41 34.09
CA ARG A 907 -1.97 2.71 34.57
C ARG A 907 -1.82 4.17 34.99
N ASP A 908 -1.04 4.42 36.06
CA ASP A 908 -0.80 5.76 36.61
C ASP A 908 0.26 6.55 35.80
N LEU A 909 -0.06 6.85 34.54
CA LEU A 909 0.83 7.51 33.57
C LEU A 909 0.97 9.03 33.80
N ASP A 910 2.09 9.59 33.34
CA ASP A 910 2.36 11.04 33.41
C ASP A 910 1.19 11.85 32.80
N ALA A 911 0.75 12.90 33.51
CA ALA A 911 -0.31 13.79 33.07
C ALA A 911 -0.01 14.49 31.72
N ARG A 912 1.25 14.51 31.27
CA ARG A 912 1.64 14.92 29.91
C ARG A 912 0.95 14.13 28.79
N PHE A 913 0.50 12.89 29.02
CA PHE A 913 -0.30 12.14 28.03
C PHE A 913 -1.69 12.75 27.76
N LEU A 914 -2.24 13.57 28.67
CA LEU A 914 -3.55 14.24 28.49
C LEU A 914 -3.44 15.49 27.60
N ILE A 915 -2.31 16.20 27.68
CA ILE A 915 -2.09 17.52 27.04
C ILE A 915 -2.47 17.54 25.55
N PRO A 916 -2.11 16.54 24.72
CA PRO A 916 -2.41 16.59 23.28
C PRO A 916 -3.85 16.21 22.92
N ILE A 917 -4.63 15.69 23.88
CA ILE A 917 -5.98 15.14 23.67
C ILE A 917 -7.08 15.98 24.33
N ILE A 918 -6.76 16.72 25.40
CA ILE A 918 -7.75 17.37 26.29
C ILE A 918 -8.70 18.37 25.61
N ALA A 919 -8.37 18.87 24.42
CA ALA A 919 -9.23 19.78 23.65
C ALA A 919 -10.35 19.07 22.83
N GLU A 920 -10.23 17.77 22.58
CA GLU A 920 -11.28 16.95 21.93
C GLU A 920 -11.87 15.91 22.92
N MET A 921 -11.82 16.22 24.22
CA MET A 921 -12.48 15.44 25.28
C MET A 921 -13.82 16.07 25.66
N ASP A 922 -14.78 15.25 26.06
CA ASP A 922 -16.08 15.67 26.56
C ASP A 922 -15.94 16.55 27.81
N LYS A 923 -16.76 17.60 27.96
CA LYS A 923 -16.77 18.50 29.12
C LYS A 923 -16.65 17.78 30.47
N GLY A 924 -17.40 16.69 30.66
CA GLY A 924 -17.41 15.89 31.89
C GLY A 924 -16.06 15.24 32.22
N ASP A 925 -15.26 14.89 31.21
CA ASP A 925 -13.93 14.31 31.38
C ASP A 925 -12.83 15.37 31.41
N ILE A 926 -12.99 16.51 30.71
CA ILE A 926 -12.11 17.68 30.92
C ILE A 926 -12.14 18.09 32.40
N LEU A 927 -13.32 18.24 33.00
CA LEU A 927 -13.48 18.60 34.41
C LEU A 927 -12.74 17.65 35.36
N ARG A 928 -12.69 16.34 35.04
CA ARG A 928 -12.01 15.30 35.84
C ARG A 928 -10.50 15.29 35.67
N HIS A 929 -10.01 15.47 34.45
CA HIS A 929 -8.60 15.26 34.12
C HIS A 929 -7.76 16.54 34.16
N LEU A 930 -8.38 17.72 34.07
CA LEU A 930 -7.69 19.00 34.09
C LEU A 930 -6.92 19.27 35.41
N PRO A 931 -7.44 18.98 36.62
CA PRO A 931 -6.67 19.15 37.87
C PRO A 931 -5.33 18.41 37.85
N ARG A 932 -5.31 17.17 37.32
CA ARG A 932 -4.11 16.33 37.17
C ARG A 932 -3.09 16.92 36.18
N VAL A 933 -3.53 17.66 35.17
CA VAL A 933 -2.63 18.41 34.25
C VAL A 933 -2.07 19.67 34.92
N VAL A 934 -2.86 20.38 35.73
CA VAL A 934 -2.39 21.58 36.44
C VAL A 934 -1.39 21.24 37.55
N SER A 935 -1.49 20.05 38.14
CA SER A 935 -0.52 19.50 39.10
C SER A 935 0.93 19.42 38.57
N ILE A 936 1.16 19.45 37.26
CA ILE A 936 2.51 19.47 36.64
C ILE A 936 3.26 20.79 36.94
N LEU A 937 2.56 21.87 37.32
CA LEU A 937 3.17 23.19 37.57
C LEU A 937 4.12 23.16 38.77
N ASN A 938 5.42 23.23 38.47
CA ASN A 938 6.55 23.15 39.41
C ASN A 938 7.40 24.44 39.47
N GLY A 939 6.88 25.57 38.96
CA GLY A 939 7.60 26.84 38.86
C GLY A 939 8.36 27.07 37.55
N GLN A 940 8.71 26.03 36.77
CA GLN A 940 9.49 26.16 35.53
C GLN A 940 8.69 26.80 34.37
N PRO A 941 9.36 27.40 33.35
CA PRO A 941 8.67 28.05 32.23
C PRO A 941 8.00 27.06 31.27
N GLU A 942 8.55 25.86 31.07
CA GLU A 942 7.99 24.90 30.10
C GLU A 942 6.59 24.38 30.52
N PRO A 943 6.37 23.90 31.78
CA PRO A 943 5.02 23.52 32.22
C PRO A 943 4.03 24.68 32.18
N LYS A 944 4.47 25.91 32.45
CA LYS A 944 3.62 27.11 32.36
C LYS A 944 3.16 27.39 30.93
N ASN A 945 4.04 27.22 29.95
CA ASN A 945 3.69 27.35 28.54
C ASN A 945 2.76 26.22 28.07
N LEU A 946 2.99 24.98 28.53
CA LEU A 946 2.09 23.84 28.24
C LEU A 946 0.69 24.04 28.83
N VAL A 947 0.58 24.43 30.10
CA VAL A 947 -0.73 24.68 30.75
C VAL A 947 -1.42 25.91 30.14
N ARG A 948 -0.67 26.96 29.74
CA ARG A 948 -1.24 28.08 28.96
C ARG A 948 -1.83 27.60 27.62
N SER A 949 -1.13 26.71 26.92
CA SER A 949 -1.63 26.11 25.67
C SER A 949 -2.93 25.32 25.91
N VAL A 950 -2.96 24.45 26.93
CA VAL A 950 -4.17 23.71 27.35
C VAL A 950 -5.33 24.65 27.67
N PHE A 951 -5.12 25.70 28.46
CA PHE A 951 -6.19 26.66 28.77
C PHE A 951 -6.67 27.41 27.51
N SER A 952 -5.80 27.68 26.53
CA SER A 952 -6.20 28.33 25.28
C SER A 952 -6.97 27.41 24.31
N SER A 953 -6.79 26.08 24.39
CA SER A 953 -7.50 25.11 23.55
C SER A 953 -8.81 24.60 24.19
N VAL A 954 -8.88 24.57 25.52
CA VAL A 954 -10.05 24.09 26.29
C VAL A 954 -11.14 25.17 26.45
N VAL A 955 -10.82 26.45 26.24
CA VAL A 955 -11.73 27.58 26.53
C VAL A 955 -12.37 28.15 25.27
N THR A 956 -13.70 28.29 25.27
CA THR A 956 -14.45 28.96 24.19
C THR A 956 -14.20 30.47 24.19
N THR A 957 -13.73 31.03 23.07
CA THR A 957 -13.67 32.49 22.86
C THR A 957 -14.98 33.00 22.23
N PRO A 958 -15.71 33.94 22.89
CA PRO A 958 -16.95 34.48 22.32
C PRO A 958 -16.65 35.46 21.16
N PRO A 959 -17.36 35.35 20.01
CA PRO A 959 -17.11 36.19 18.85
C PRO A 959 -17.38 37.68 19.14
N GLN A 960 -16.47 38.55 18.71
CA GLN A 960 -16.45 39.99 19.03
C GLN A 960 -17.43 40.82 18.17
N THR A 961 -18.67 40.35 18.00
CA THR A 961 -19.70 40.99 17.16
C THR A 961 -20.99 41.21 17.94
N PHE A 962 -21.05 42.30 18.71
CA PHE A 962 -22.28 42.79 19.34
C PHE A 962 -23.14 43.51 18.29
N GLY A 963 -24.26 42.91 17.87
CA GLY A 963 -25.18 43.55 16.93
C GLY A 963 -26.41 42.69 16.60
N SER A 964 -27.61 43.20 16.90
CA SER A 964 -28.93 42.65 16.54
C SER A 964 -29.16 41.14 16.75
N VAL A 965 -29.83 40.79 17.86
CA VAL A 965 -30.49 39.48 17.99
C VAL A 965 -31.79 39.49 17.17
N THR A 966 -31.83 38.76 16.06
CA THR A 966 -33.09 38.37 15.42
C THR A 966 -33.53 37.01 15.96
N SER A 967 -34.69 36.96 16.61
CA SER A 967 -35.28 35.72 17.10
C SER A 967 -35.86 34.92 15.92
N ASN A 968 -35.06 34.03 15.33
CA ASN A 968 -35.45 32.79 14.63
C ASN A 968 -34.24 32.11 13.94
N LEU A 969 -33.27 31.66 14.74
CA LEU A 969 -32.20 30.75 14.29
C LEU A 969 -32.28 29.43 15.08
N PRO A 970 -31.95 28.27 14.47
CA PRO A 970 -32.07 26.98 15.12
C PRO A 970 -31.14 26.88 16.33
N ARG A 971 -31.59 26.15 17.37
CA ARG A 971 -30.92 26.02 18.67
C ARG A 971 -29.44 25.64 18.48
N VAL A 972 -28.55 26.57 18.85
CA VAL A 972 -27.10 26.44 18.74
C VAL A 972 -26.62 25.13 19.38
N ARG A 973 -25.76 24.38 18.68
CA ARG A 973 -25.05 23.22 19.24
C ARG A 973 -24.31 23.68 20.49
N GLN A 974 -24.58 23.07 21.63
CA GLN A 974 -23.87 23.39 22.88
C GLN A 974 -22.38 23.12 22.66
N SER A 975 -21.53 24.09 23.02
CA SER A 975 -20.09 23.91 22.96
C SER A 975 -19.65 22.87 24.00
N GLU A 976 -19.02 21.80 23.55
CA GLU A 976 -18.49 20.72 24.40
C GLU A 976 -17.26 21.15 25.21
N LEU A 977 -16.71 22.32 24.91
CA LEU A 977 -15.60 23.00 25.60
C LEU A 977 -16.08 23.79 26.84
N LEU A 978 -15.14 24.18 27.70
CA LEU A 978 -15.41 24.99 28.89
C LEU A 978 -15.56 26.47 28.54
N THR A 979 -16.46 27.17 29.24
CA THR A 979 -16.45 28.63 29.24
C THR A 979 -15.28 29.15 30.11
N PRO A 980 -14.78 30.37 29.89
CA PRO A 980 -13.69 30.91 30.71
C PRO A 980 -14.07 31.05 32.18
N ALA A 981 -15.35 31.26 32.49
CA ALA A 981 -15.83 31.32 33.86
C ALA A 981 -15.74 29.96 34.56
N GLU A 982 -16.24 28.89 33.93
CA GLU A 982 -16.20 27.53 34.47
C GLU A 982 -14.77 27.04 34.71
N LEU A 983 -13.81 27.38 33.83
CA LEU A 983 -12.40 27.07 34.06
C LEU A 983 -11.87 27.71 35.36
N MET A 984 -12.15 28.99 35.59
CA MET A 984 -11.67 29.68 36.80
C MET A 984 -12.37 29.17 38.06
N VAL A 985 -13.65 28.78 37.99
CA VAL A 985 -14.37 28.15 39.11
C VAL A 985 -13.74 26.80 39.46
N LEU A 986 -13.51 25.91 38.49
CA LEU A 986 -12.86 24.61 38.71
C LEU A 986 -11.48 24.76 39.39
N LEU A 987 -10.68 25.76 39.00
CA LEU A 987 -9.36 26.00 39.62
C LEU A 987 -9.45 26.40 41.11
N HIS A 988 -10.61 26.84 41.58
CA HIS A 988 -10.87 27.13 43.00
C HIS A 988 -11.59 25.98 43.71
N GLU A 989 -12.51 25.26 43.06
CA GLU A 989 -13.14 24.04 43.61
C GLU A 989 -12.07 22.94 43.86
N ALA A 990 -11.18 22.73 42.88
CA ALA A 990 -10.12 21.71 42.93
C ALA A 990 -8.84 22.16 43.66
N GLU A 991 -8.88 23.24 44.46
CA GLU A 991 -7.71 23.80 45.18
C GLU A 991 -6.94 22.73 45.98
N LYS A 992 -7.65 21.75 46.55
CA LYS A 992 -7.10 20.64 47.35
C LYS A 992 -6.41 19.54 46.53
N GLU A 993 -6.84 19.33 45.29
CA GLU A 993 -6.30 18.28 44.41
C GLU A 993 -5.12 18.79 43.59
N ILE A 994 -5.19 20.04 43.13
CA ILE A 994 -4.11 20.71 42.39
C ILE A 994 -2.95 21.09 43.33
N GLY A 995 -3.26 21.44 44.58
CA GLY A 995 -2.30 21.93 45.56
C GLY A 995 -2.07 23.44 45.46
N LEU A 996 -2.00 24.09 46.63
CA LEU A 996 -2.06 25.55 46.78
C LEU A 996 -1.05 26.33 45.89
N LYS A 997 0.18 25.84 45.73
CA LYS A 997 1.21 26.52 44.91
C LYS A 997 0.86 26.48 43.42
N SER A 998 0.59 25.28 42.90
CA SER A 998 0.28 25.05 41.49
C SER A 998 -1.05 25.71 41.08
N ALA A 999 -2.04 25.75 41.99
CA ALA A 999 -3.29 26.51 41.81
C ALA A 999 -3.04 28.03 41.71
N ILE A 1000 -2.16 28.61 42.54
CA ILE A 1000 -1.76 30.02 42.43
C ILE A 1000 -1.08 30.31 41.08
N GLU A 1001 -0.21 29.42 40.60
CA GLU A 1001 0.43 29.58 39.29
C GLU A 1001 -0.60 29.50 38.14
N ALA A 1002 -1.54 28.56 38.21
CA ALA A 1002 -2.61 28.39 37.23
C ALA A 1002 -3.53 29.62 37.12
N ILE A 1003 -4.00 30.14 38.25
CA ILE A 1003 -4.79 31.38 38.31
C ILE A 1003 -3.96 32.56 37.75
N GLY A 1004 -2.65 32.58 38.03
CA GLY A 1004 -1.70 33.53 37.42
C GLY A 1004 -1.63 33.44 35.89
N ILE A 1005 -1.63 32.22 35.32
CA ILE A 1005 -1.68 32.00 33.87
C ILE A 1005 -3.00 32.53 33.30
N CYS A 1006 -4.16 32.28 33.94
CA CYS A 1006 -5.45 32.83 33.53
C CYS A 1006 -5.44 34.38 33.51
N PHE A 1007 -4.92 35.03 34.55
CA PHE A 1007 -4.76 36.50 34.56
C PHE A 1007 -3.79 37.05 33.51
N SER A 1008 -2.92 36.20 32.93
CA SER A 1008 -2.02 36.58 31.82
C SER A 1008 -2.64 36.44 30.43
N MET A 1009 -3.92 36.03 30.35
CA MET A 1009 -4.73 35.93 29.11
C MET A 1009 -5.88 36.94 29.21
N THR A 1010 -5.53 38.23 29.20
CA THR A 1010 -6.44 39.37 29.45
C THR A 1010 -7.44 39.65 28.33
N ASP A 1011 -7.21 39.03 27.16
CA ASP A 1011 -8.11 38.96 26.02
C ASP A 1011 -9.31 38.03 26.28
N VAL A 1012 -9.06 36.91 26.97
CA VAL A 1012 -10.05 35.91 27.39
C VAL A 1012 -10.68 36.27 28.75
N PHE A 1013 -9.86 36.55 29.77
CA PHE A 1013 -10.30 36.77 31.16
C PHE A 1013 -10.63 38.23 31.46
N ARG A 1014 -11.62 38.77 30.75
CA ARG A 1014 -12.08 40.16 30.87
C ARG A 1014 -12.82 40.42 32.19
N SER A 1015 -12.95 41.69 32.58
CA SER A 1015 -13.60 42.10 33.84
C SER A 1015 -15.02 41.55 34.00
N GLU A 1016 -15.82 41.49 32.93
CA GLU A 1016 -17.19 40.95 32.96
C GLU A 1016 -17.22 39.46 33.37
N ILE A 1017 -16.32 38.67 32.78
CA ILE A 1017 -16.17 37.23 33.07
C ILE A 1017 -15.67 37.03 34.51
N LEU A 1018 -14.68 37.82 34.94
CA LEU A 1018 -14.17 37.78 36.31
C LEU A 1018 -15.27 38.15 37.33
N ALA A 1019 -16.17 39.09 37.02
CA ALA A 1019 -17.32 39.41 37.86
C ALA A 1019 -18.31 38.23 37.98
N VAL A 1020 -18.55 37.48 36.89
CA VAL A 1020 -19.39 36.27 36.90
C VAL A 1020 -18.76 35.18 37.79
N VAL A 1021 -17.46 34.89 37.61
CA VAL A 1021 -16.73 33.94 38.47
C VAL A 1021 -16.81 34.34 39.94
N MET A 1022 -16.55 35.62 40.22
CA MET A 1022 -16.58 36.15 41.59
C MET A 1022 -17.98 36.11 42.20
N GLN A 1023 -19.05 36.18 41.38
CA GLN A 1023 -20.42 36.00 41.84
C GLN A 1023 -20.76 34.52 42.11
N GLN A 1024 -20.29 33.60 41.27
CA GLN A 1024 -20.51 32.16 41.42
C GLN A 1024 -19.84 31.63 42.70
N ILE A 1025 -18.53 31.88 42.88
CA ILE A 1025 -17.77 31.40 44.04
C ILE A 1025 -18.28 32.01 45.35
N VAL A 1026 -18.82 33.24 45.34
CA VAL A 1026 -19.43 33.84 46.54
C VAL A 1026 -20.70 33.13 46.98
N ASP A 1027 -21.42 32.47 46.09
CA ASP A 1027 -22.71 31.85 46.38
C ASP A 1027 -22.58 30.40 46.87
N GLU A 1028 -21.47 29.73 46.59
CA GLU A 1028 -21.08 28.40 47.13
C GLU A 1028 -21.12 28.31 48.67
N PRO A 1029 -21.41 27.13 49.25
CA PRO A 1029 -21.56 26.96 50.71
C PRO A 1029 -20.22 27.03 51.47
N VAL A 1030 -19.09 26.72 50.83
CA VAL A 1030 -17.75 26.72 51.41
C VAL A 1030 -16.84 27.54 50.50
N LEU A 1031 -16.24 28.61 51.01
CA LEU A 1031 -15.41 29.51 50.21
C LEU A 1031 -13.97 28.96 50.08
N PRO A 1032 -13.42 28.79 48.86
CA PRO A 1032 -12.02 28.45 48.62
C PRO A 1032 -11.05 29.46 49.23
N VAL A 1033 -9.89 29.03 49.72
CA VAL A 1033 -8.95 29.90 50.46
C VAL A 1033 -8.29 30.91 49.50
N LEU A 1034 -8.08 30.50 48.25
CA LEU A 1034 -7.55 31.38 47.20
C LEU A 1034 -8.55 32.46 46.75
N PHE A 1035 -9.84 32.34 47.04
CA PHE A 1035 -10.88 33.23 46.52
C PHE A 1035 -10.56 34.72 46.74
N LEU A 1036 -10.25 35.13 47.96
CA LEU A 1036 -9.97 36.54 48.27
C LEU A 1036 -8.62 37.04 47.72
N ARG A 1037 -7.67 36.14 47.41
CA ARG A 1037 -6.46 36.48 46.66
C ARG A 1037 -6.83 36.82 45.20
N THR A 1038 -7.68 36.01 44.59
CA THR A 1038 -8.21 36.22 43.23
C THR A 1038 -9.04 37.50 43.13
N VAL A 1039 -9.87 37.81 44.13
CA VAL A 1039 -10.60 39.10 44.24
C VAL A 1039 -9.64 40.30 44.28
N ILE A 1040 -8.60 40.24 45.12
CA ILE A 1040 -7.59 41.32 45.21
C ILE A 1040 -6.88 41.47 43.86
N GLN A 1041 -6.45 40.37 43.24
CA GLN A 1041 -5.75 40.38 41.96
C GLN A 1041 -6.62 40.96 40.83
N ALA A 1042 -7.88 40.53 40.73
CA ALA A 1042 -8.85 41.05 39.76
C ALA A 1042 -9.07 42.56 39.90
N VAL A 1043 -9.19 43.09 41.13
CA VAL A 1043 -9.41 44.52 41.37
C VAL A 1043 -8.11 45.34 41.27
N THR A 1044 -6.93 44.73 41.45
CA THR A 1044 -5.67 45.41 41.09
C THR A 1044 -5.52 45.60 39.58
N THR A 1045 -5.93 44.61 38.78
CA THR A 1045 -5.86 44.63 37.31
C THR A 1045 -6.98 45.46 36.67
N TYR A 1046 -8.23 45.30 37.08
CA TYR A 1046 -9.40 45.89 36.44
C TYR A 1046 -10.12 46.92 37.33
N LYS A 1047 -9.84 48.22 37.06
CA LYS A 1047 -10.42 49.39 37.75
C LYS A 1047 -11.96 49.33 37.87
N SER A 1048 -12.61 48.82 36.82
CA SER A 1048 -14.07 48.70 36.68
C SER A 1048 -14.73 47.81 37.73
N LEU A 1049 -14.00 46.89 38.38
CA LEU A 1049 -14.58 45.95 39.37
C LEU A 1049 -14.73 46.54 40.78
N VAL A 1050 -14.10 47.68 41.07
CA VAL A 1050 -14.17 48.35 42.38
C VAL A 1050 -15.61 48.53 42.91
N PRO A 1051 -16.60 49.03 42.13
CA PRO A 1051 -17.96 49.27 42.63
C PRO A 1051 -18.75 47.98 42.86
N PHE A 1052 -18.57 46.97 41.99
CA PHE A 1052 -19.22 45.66 42.14
C PHE A 1052 -18.72 44.96 43.42
N VAL A 1053 -17.41 44.96 43.64
CA VAL A 1053 -16.83 44.33 44.84
C VAL A 1053 -17.26 45.07 46.10
N SER A 1054 -17.20 46.41 46.11
CA SER A 1054 -17.55 47.18 47.31
C SER A 1054 -19.03 47.13 47.68
N THR A 1055 -19.94 47.06 46.71
CA THR A 1055 -21.40 47.09 46.97
C THR A 1055 -22.01 45.69 47.10
N THR A 1056 -21.67 44.77 46.20
CA THR A 1056 -22.29 43.43 46.13
C THR A 1056 -21.47 42.39 46.88
N LEU A 1057 -20.18 42.28 46.56
CA LEU A 1057 -19.33 41.18 47.03
C LEU A 1057 -19.04 41.27 48.53
N LEU A 1058 -18.52 42.40 49.01
CA LEU A 1058 -18.21 42.57 50.44
C LEU A 1058 -19.47 42.44 51.32
N SER A 1059 -20.60 42.97 50.87
CA SER A 1059 -21.89 42.85 51.58
C SER A 1059 -22.35 41.38 51.72
N ARG A 1060 -22.26 40.56 50.65
CA ARG A 1060 -22.59 39.13 50.72
C ARG A 1060 -21.62 38.34 51.62
N LEU A 1061 -20.34 38.65 51.59
CA LEU A 1061 -19.35 38.04 52.47
C LEU A 1061 -19.63 38.33 53.95
N ILE A 1062 -20.06 39.56 54.29
CA ILE A 1062 -20.49 39.93 55.64
C ILE A 1062 -21.70 39.09 56.09
N THR A 1063 -22.70 38.87 55.23
CA THR A 1063 -23.86 38.02 55.60
C THR A 1063 -23.48 36.54 55.78
N LYS A 1064 -22.40 36.06 55.13
CA LYS A 1064 -21.85 34.71 55.31
C LYS A 1064 -20.88 34.57 56.51
N LYS A 1065 -20.73 35.59 57.37
CA LYS A 1065 -19.91 35.55 58.61
C LYS A 1065 -18.45 35.11 58.41
N ILE A 1066 -17.81 35.56 57.33
CA ILE A 1066 -16.43 35.19 56.94
C ILE A 1066 -15.35 35.25 58.03
N TRP A 1067 -15.53 36.07 59.08
CA TRP A 1067 -14.62 36.18 60.22
C TRP A 1067 -14.43 34.87 61.00
N GLN A 1068 -15.30 33.87 60.81
CA GLN A 1068 -15.11 32.52 61.34
C GLN A 1068 -13.91 31.77 60.72
N ASN A 1069 -13.40 32.20 59.56
CA ASN A 1069 -12.28 31.59 58.86
C ASN A 1069 -11.07 32.54 58.81
N PRO A 1070 -10.01 32.35 59.63
CA PRO A 1070 -8.92 33.33 59.79
C PRO A 1070 -8.23 33.76 58.47
N HIS A 1071 -7.94 32.82 57.57
CA HIS A 1071 -7.29 33.13 56.29
C HIS A 1071 -8.17 33.97 55.36
N LEU A 1072 -9.48 33.71 55.34
CA LEU A 1072 -10.45 34.52 54.58
C LEU A 1072 -10.66 35.89 55.24
N TRP A 1073 -10.62 35.96 56.57
CA TRP A 1073 -10.73 37.22 57.30
C TRP A 1073 -9.56 38.16 57.01
N GLU A 1074 -8.32 37.64 57.01
CA GLU A 1074 -7.15 38.42 56.54
C GLU A 1074 -7.29 38.86 55.08
N GLY A 1075 -7.74 37.96 54.20
CA GLY A 1075 -8.01 38.29 52.80
C GLY A 1075 -9.03 39.42 52.63
N PHE A 1076 -10.07 39.43 53.45
CA PHE A 1076 -11.10 40.47 53.45
C PHE A 1076 -10.58 41.81 53.96
N ILE A 1077 -9.81 41.84 55.04
CA ILE A 1077 -9.17 43.07 55.57
C ILE A 1077 -8.23 43.68 54.50
N ARG A 1078 -7.41 42.84 53.84
CA ARG A 1078 -6.53 43.27 52.74
C ARG A 1078 -7.32 43.78 51.53
N CYS A 1079 -8.40 43.09 51.14
CA CYS A 1079 -9.30 43.51 50.06
C CYS A 1079 -9.97 44.86 50.37
N ALA A 1080 -10.54 45.01 51.56
CA ALA A 1080 -11.18 46.25 52.01
C ALA A 1080 -10.19 47.44 52.04
N LYS A 1081 -8.91 47.20 52.35
CA LYS A 1081 -7.84 48.21 52.25
C LYS A 1081 -7.53 48.60 50.80
N VAL A 1082 -7.36 47.64 49.90
CA VAL A 1082 -7.07 47.88 48.47
C VAL A 1082 -8.20 48.64 47.76
N ILE A 1083 -9.43 48.53 48.27
CA ILE A 1083 -10.66 49.10 47.69
C ILE A 1083 -11.11 50.36 48.45
N ALA A 1084 -10.36 50.84 49.44
CA ALA A 1084 -10.64 52.12 50.10
C ALA A 1084 -10.48 53.29 49.10
N PRO A 1085 -11.37 54.31 49.12
CA PRO A 1085 -12.46 54.55 50.08
C PRO A 1085 -13.80 53.87 49.73
N ALA A 1086 -13.93 53.18 48.60
CA ALA A 1086 -15.20 52.59 48.17
C ALA A 1086 -15.72 51.49 49.11
N SER A 1087 -14.82 50.75 49.77
CA SER A 1087 -15.12 49.70 50.75
C SER A 1087 -15.85 50.19 52.02
N PHE A 1088 -15.73 51.47 52.38
CA PHE A 1088 -16.29 52.01 53.62
C PHE A 1088 -17.82 51.86 53.73
N GLY A 1089 -18.53 51.81 52.60
CA GLY A 1089 -19.98 51.56 52.56
C GLY A 1089 -20.41 50.15 52.98
N ALA A 1090 -19.56 49.14 52.81
CA ALA A 1090 -19.81 47.76 53.24
C ALA A 1090 -19.29 47.50 54.66
N LEU A 1091 -18.13 48.07 55.03
CA LEU A 1091 -17.56 47.90 56.37
C LEU A 1091 -18.51 48.34 57.51
N LEU A 1092 -19.36 49.34 57.26
CA LEU A 1092 -20.40 49.79 58.20
C LEU A 1092 -21.59 48.81 58.36
N GLN A 1093 -21.58 47.66 57.67
CA GLN A 1093 -22.52 46.56 57.86
C GLN A 1093 -21.99 45.48 58.84
N LEU A 1094 -20.72 45.55 59.25
CA LEU A 1094 -20.11 44.61 60.19
C LEU A 1094 -20.69 44.73 61.62
N PRO A 1095 -20.74 43.63 62.40
CA PRO A 1095 -20.92 43.68 63.85
C PRO A 1095 -19.85 44.55 64.53
N LYS A 1096 -20.20 45.23 65.62
CA LYS A 1096 -19.31 46.19 66.31
C LYS A 1096 -17.94 45.60 66.69
N GLU A 1097 -17.93 44.37 67.20
CA GLU A 1097 -16.71 43.66 67.62
C GLU A 1097 -15.77 43.41 66.44
N GLN A 1098 -16.31 43.00 65.30
CA GLN A 1098 -15.57 42.69 64.09
C GLN A 1098 -15.09 43.96 63.35
N LEU A 1099 -15.85 45.05 63.47
CA LEU A 1099 -15.40 46.37 63.02
C LEU A 1099 -14.23 46.88 63.87
N ARG A 1100 -14.24 46.65 65.19
CA ARG A 1100 -13.13 46.99 66.10
C ARG A 1100 -11.87 46.20 65.76
N GLU A 1101 -11.99 44.87 65.63
CA GLU A 1101 -10.87 43.99 65.27
C GLU A 1101 -10.22 44.39 63.93
N LEU A 1102 -11.02 44.83 62.95
CA LEU A 1102 -10.53 45.33 61.65
C LEU A 1102 -9.80 46.67 61.75
N VAL A 1103 -10.22 47.57 62.65
CA VAL A 1103 -9.52 48.83 62.94
C VAL A 1103 -8.19 48.56 63.64
N ASP A 1104 -8.20 47.69 64.65
CA ASP A 1104 -7.00 47.31 65.42
C ASP A 1104 -5.96 46.61 64.51
N LYS A 1105 -6.40 45.73 63.60
CA LYS A 1105 -5.53 45.07 62.61
C LYS A 1105 -5.06 45.98 61.46
N GLN A 1106 -5.77 47.07 61.14
CA GLN A 1106 -5.39 47.96 60.04
C GLN A 1106 -5.66 49.45 60.35
N PRO A 1107 -4.86 50.09 61.24
CA PRO A 1107 -5.10 51.46 61.71
C PRO A 1107 -5.20 52.53 60.60
N SER A 1108 -4.55 52.29 59.45
CA SER A 1108 -4.61 53.17 58.27
C SER A 1108 -6.01 53.37 57.67
N LEU A 1109 -7.02 52.63 58.14
CA LEU A 1109 -8.42 52.82 57.75
C LEU A 1109 -9.22 53.66 58.77
N LYS A 1110 -8.73 53.85 60.02
CA LYS A 1110 -9.44 54.56 61.12
C LYS A 1110 -9.87 55.97 60.70
N SER A 1111 -8.97 56.75 60.12
CA SER A 1111 -9.22 58.14 59.68
C SER A 1111 -10.23 58.21 58.54
N GLY A 1112 -9.97 57.52 57.43
CA GLY A 1112 -10.85 57.55 56.25
C GLY A 1112 -12.28 57.04 56.54
N LEU A 1113 -12.44 56.08 57.47
CA LEU A 1113 -13.76 55.59 57.86
C LEU A 1113 -14.48 56.57 58.81
N ARG A 1114 -13.76 57.24 59.71
CA ARG A 1114 -14.28 58.36 60.54
C ARG A 1114 -14.79 59.51 59.65
N ASP A 1115 -14.01 59.91 58.65
CA ASP A 1115 -14.41 60.94 57.66
C ASP A 1115 -15.60 60.53 56.78
N TYR A 1116 -15.70 59.25 56.42
CA TYR A 1116 -16.84 58.75 55.64
C TYR A 1116 -18.13 58.72 56.47
N VAL A 1117 -18.05 58.39 57.77
CA VAL A 1117 -19.18 58.37 58.69
C VAL A 1117 -19.69 59.79 58.98
N THR A 1118 -18.80 60.75 59.25
CA THR A 1118 -19.19 62.16 59.49
C THR A 1118 -19.81 62.81 58.25
N LYS A 1119 -19.28 62.51 57.06
CA LYS A 1119 -19.74 63.11 55.79
C LYS A 1119 -21.05 62.52 55.23
N LYS A 1120 -21.53 61.38 55.76
CA LYS A 1120 -22.73 60.66 55.29
C LYS A 1120 -23.92 60.76 56.29
N ALA A 1121 -23.96 61.83 57.09
CA ALA A 1121 -24.79 61.95 58.28
C ALA A 1121 -26.31 62.14 58.00
N GLY A 1122 -27.02 61.06 57.69
CA GLY A 1122 -28.49 61.03 57.60
C GLY A 1122 -29.23 60.51 58.85
N ASN A 1123 -28.54 59.81 59.78
CA ASN A 1123 -29.24 59.04 60.82
C ASN A 1123 -28.45 59.00 62.15
N LYS A 1124 -28.69 60.00 63.03
CA LYS A 1124 -27.82 60.33 64.18
C LYS A 1124 -27.61 59.19 65.18
N ALA A 1125 -28.62 58.36 65.44
CA ALA A 1125 -28.54 57.28 66.43
C ALA A 1125 -27.54 56.16 66.05
N ARG A 1126 -27.40 55.84 64.76
CA ARG A 1126 -26.35 54.89 64.30
C ARG A 1126 -24.96 55.49 64.38
N VAL A 1127 -24.81 56.78 64.04
CA VAL A 1127 -23.52 57.48 63.98
C VAL A 1127 -22.83 57.51 65.34
N ALA A 1128 -23.54 57.84 66.42
CA ALA A 1128 -22.99 57.84 67.78
C ALA A 1128 -22.41 56.46 68.18
N GLY A 1129 -23.17 55.39 67.91
CA GLY A 1129 -22.76 54.01 68.21
C GLY A 1129 -21.62 53.45 67.35
N PHE A 1130 -21.12 54.21 66.37
CA PHE A 1130 -19.91 53.91 65.58
C PHE A 1130 -18.74 54.82 65.98
N LEU A 1131 -18.95 56.12 66.28
CA LEU A 1131 -17.86 57.00 66.72
C LEU A 1131 -17.15 56.51 67.99
N ASP A 1132 -17.92 55.90 68.90
CA ASP A 1132 -17.45 55.21 70.12
C ASP A 1132 -16.38 54.11 69.85
N ILE A 1133 -16.32 53.58 68.62
CA ILE A 1133 -15.32 52.58 68.19
C ILE A 1133 -14.05 53.26 67.60
N PHE A 1134 -14.12 54.53 67.21
CA PHE A 1134 -13.04 55.29 66.56
C PHE A 1134 -12.42 56.36 67.47
N GLY A 1135 -12.35 56.09 68.78
CA GLY A 1135 -12.05 57.03 69.87
C GLY A 1135 -10.89 58.01 69.64
N ASP A 1136 -11.00 59.16 70.32
CA ASP A 1136 -10.26 60.39 70.04
C ASP A 1136 -8.76 60.36 70.40
N ASP A 1137 -7.98 61.08 69.59
CA ASP A 1137 -6.53 61.28 69.73
C ASP A 1137 -6.20 62.77 69.56
N ASP A 1138 -6.80 63.63 70.39
CA ASP A 1138 -6.56 65.09 70.37
C ASP A 1138 -5.32 65.42 71.22
N ASN A 1139 -4.12 65.11 70.72
CA ASN A 1139 -2.86 65.49 71.37
C ASN A 1139 -1.67 65.61 70.39
N MET A 1140 -1.55 66.79 69.77
CA MET A 1140 -0.29 67.32 69.21
C MET A 1140 0.68 67.63 70.37
N PRO A 1141 2.02 67.54 70.21
CA PRO A 1141 2.71 68.70 69.65
C PRO A 1141 4.04 68.45 68.88
N SER A 1142 4.50 69.55 68.27
CA SER A 1142 5.92 69.99 68.15
C SER A 1142 6.95 69.16 67.35
N SER A 1143 7.05 69.49 66.05
CA SER A 1143 8.19 70.20 65.42
C SER A 1143 9.63 69.63 65.39
N ALA A 1144 10.37 70.06 64.34
CA ALA A 1144 11.83 69.99 64.12
C ALA A 1144 12.41 68.59 63.75
N SER A 1145 13.48 68.47 62.95
CA SER A 1145 14.10 69.43 62.01
C SER A 1145 14.98 68.72 60.95
N SER A 1146 15.12 69.36 59.79
CA SER A 1146 16.08 69.12 58.71
C SER A 1146 17.55 69.47 59.10
N PRO A 1147 18.55 69.36 58.21
CA PRO A 1147 18.94 68.27 57.27
C PRO A 1147 20.47 67.96 57.29
N ALA A 1148 20.96 66.91 56.60
CA ALA A 1148 22.36 66.86 56.12
C ALA A 1148 22.69 65.76 55.06
N THR A 1149 23.23 66.20 53.93
CA THR A 1149 24.17 65.53 52.98
C THR A 1149 25.13 66.65 52.49
N PRO A 1150 26.34 66.41 51.93
CA PRO A 1150 26.94 65.16 51.44
C PRO A 1150 28.20 64.75 52.26
N VAL A 1151 29.25 64.07 51.78
CA VAL A 1151 30.24 64.44 50.73
C VAL A 1151 30.67 63.22 49.88
N ASP A 1152 31.18 63.50 48.68
CA ASP A 1152 31.71 62.66 47.60
C ASP A 1152 32.81 61.63 48.02
N ALA A 1153 33.24 60.64 47.22
CA ALA A 1153 33.15 60.43 45.76
C ALA A 1153 33.13 58.89 45.43
N VAL A 1154 33.31 58.33 44.21
CA VAL A 1154 33.75 58.83 42.88
C VAL A 1154 33.22 57.94 41.72
N MET A 1155 33.63 58.25 40.48
CA MET A 1155 33.44 57.52 39.20
C MET A 1155 33.94 56.05 39.19
N ALA A 1156 33.67 55.15 38.22
CA ALA A 1156 32.63 54.89 37.19
C ALA A 1156 33.10 53.59 36.41
N ALA A 1157 32.59 53.08 35.28
CA ALA A 1157 31.52 53.45 34.33
C ALA A 1157 31.08 52.22 33.46
N THR A 1158 29.86 52.29 32.90
CA THR A 1158 29.40 51.66 31.61
C THR A 1158 29.29 50.12 31.45
N PRO A 1159 28.47 49.62 30.48
CA PRO A 1159 27.84 48.29 30.57
C PRO A 1159 27.96 47.39 29.31
N ALA A 1160 27.30 46.22 29.37
CA ALA A 1160 26.44 45.71 28.29
C ALA A 1160 25.23 44.98 28.93
#